data_AF-A0A9X3G1R6-F1
#
_entry.id   AF-A0A9X3G1R6-F1
#
_cell.length_a   1.000
_cell.length_b   1.000
_cell.length_c   1.000
_cell.angle_alpha   90.00
_cell.angle_beta   90.00
_cell.angle_gamma   90.00
#
_symmetry.space_group_name_H-M   'P 1'
#
loop_
_entity.id
_entity.type
_entity.pdbx_description
1 polymer ?
#
loop_
_entity_poly.entity_id
_entity_poly.type
_entity_poly.pdbx_seq_one_letter_code
_entity_poly.pdbx_strand_id
1 'polypeptide(L)'
;MPQEPRGVSDTVRLQPDGTVGSSRPAPPAPPAPTKAGPADADPSAAAEPLAPAGTAEGAAPQPSTDAEQPADAEQRADAEQPGDPGQPVDTQPPADGEPSEDSPQPGDTQVIGPPVEADGPPPPAAPEQPQVPGSPTPAAETTSPADSPTAADAPVVGSAVEDTAVVPRVDTPAAGPADNGDAAHPTAPTGSSPAGAPSAPGGPPPTRPTGAGDDSDGSDGDGDNAPAWRRRRVLVPVAVLLTLGVLYGADLALAGGDVPRGTVVGGVDVSGLSPAAAAQRLEGDLAPKVAADHPVVADDVTGVLHPASAGIALDVPATVDAVDDQPLNPWTRLTSLFTDRDVDAVLTADETALAAQVEQLAATVDRAPVDATITLDGTEPTLVEPVDGRTLDRAGAAEAITATLAAGGAVDDPIELPVDVTEVQVAAEEAARVLEETVVPALSAPVTVVGPAGSESVEVPVTAIAASLTFTPQDDGTLAVAVDPATLQAQMGEAFGVFGSPAQDARFEVSGDTIAVVPSVDGQGINPAQLADQLLPVLTEPAPRTVTGVLGPVPASLTTEQAQALGITEKVSSFTTEFTNQASGTNIRVVAAEVDGALVRPGETFSLNGYTGPRGTAQGYVPAAVISGGELSKAVGGGISQFATTMFNTVFFAGLEDVYHKPHSFYISRYPAGREATVYEGQIDLKWRNDTDTGIYVQTEWTPSSLTVTFWGTKYYDIESISSERRNIREPAVQEKVDEGNCTPQSGSRGFDITVTRVFRDLASQAELRREDFETRYAAEAIIHCVPPPAPPADPAAADPAAGGAAPAGPPATTPTTPPPAPAG
;
A
#
# COMPACT_ATOMS: atom_id res chain seq x y z
N MET A 1 25.31 12.20 3.25
CA MET A 1 24.62 11.78 2.01
C MET A 1 23.79 10.54 2.30
N PRO A 2 22.61 10.65 2.94
CA PRO A 2 21.62 9.58 2.88
C PRO A 2 20.97 9.58 1.49
N GLN A 3 20.60 8.41 0.96
CA GLN A 3 19.86 8.32 -0.30
C GLN A 3 18.37 8.54 -0.04
N GLU A 4 17.72 9.35 -0.88
CA GLU A 4 16.26 9.46 -0.88
C GLU A 4 15.62 8.17 -1.43
N PRO A 5 14.42 7.77 -0.94
CA PRO A 5 13.74 6.58 -1.40
C PRO A 5 13.25 6.76 -2.84
N ARG A 6 13.54 5.77 -3.70
CA ARG A 6 13.02 5.72 -5.07
C ARG A 6 11.55 5.30 -5.07
N GLY A 7 10.65 6.25 -4.84
CA GLY A 7 9.28 6.13 -5.33
C GLY A 7 9.32 6.22 -6.86
N VAL A 8 9.12 5.09 -7.55
CA VAL A 8 8.88 5.10 -8.99
C VAL A 8 7.45 5.58 -9.19
N SER A 9 7.30 6.76 -9.80
CA SER A 9 6.01 7.24 -10.27
C SER A 9 5.76 6.56 -11.62
N ASP A 10 4.97 5.49 -11.63
CA ASP A 10 4.59 4.78 -12.86
C ASP A 10 3.57 5.59 -13.67
N THR A 11 4.03 6.71 -14.26
CA THR A 11 3.28 7.40 -15.30
C THR A 11 3.17 6.48 -16.51
N VAL A 12 1.96 5.99 -16.76
CA VAL A 12 1.69 5.00 -17.80
C VAL A 12 1.93 5.61 -19.17
N ARG A 13 3.00 5.16 -19.84
CA ARG A 13 3.34 5.58 -21.21
C ARG A 13 2.48 4.80 -22.22
N LEU A 14 1.54 5.49 -22.86
CA LEU A 14 0.91 5.01 -24.09
C LEU A 14 1.90 5.20 -25.24
N GLN A 15 2.31 4.11 -25.89
CA GLN A 15 3.13 4.18 -27.10
C GLN A 15 2.26 4.40 -28.37
N PRO A 16 2.82 4.93 -29.48
CA PRO A 16 2.07 5.17 -30.72
C PRO A 16 1.47 3.91 -31.36
N ASP A 17 1.88 2.72 -30.93
CA ASP A 17 1.35 1.41 -31.34
C ASP A 17 0.28 0.86 -30.38
N GLY A 18 -0.11 1.62 -29.35
CA GLY A 18 -1.10 1.21 -28.35
C GLY A 18 -0.57 0.27 -27.27
N THR A 19 0.75 0.10 -27.15
CA THR A 19 1.34 -0.72 -26.07
C THR A 19 1.64 0.10 -24.82
N VAL A 20 1.33 -0.48 -23.65
CA VAL A 20 1.86 -0.06 -22.35
C VAL A 20 3.11 -0.87 -22.05
N GLY A 21 4.26 -0.22 -21.91
CA GLY A 21 5.52 -0.91 -21.62
C GLY A 21 6.65 0.02 -21.18
N SER A 22 7.50 -0.46 -20.27
CA SER A 22 8.66 0.28 -19.75
C SER A 22 9.88 0.26 -20.70
N SER A 23 9.75 -0.36 -21.88
CA SER A 23 10.84 -0.53 -22.85
C SER A 23 10.45 -0.10 -24.27
N ARG A 24 11.41 0.57 -24.93
CA ARG A 24 11.29 1.26 -26.22
C ARG A 24 11.51 0.33 -27.43
N PRO A 25 10.69 0.39 -28.50
CA PRO A 25 10.99 -0.20 -29.80
C PRO A 25 12.22 0.44 -30.47
N ALA A 26 13.03 -0.39 -31.15
CA ALA A 26 14.21 0.08 -31.85
C ALA A 26 13.87 1.10 -32.96
N PRO A 27 14.67 2.16 -33.16
CA PRO A 27 14.40 3.15 -34.21
C PRO A 27 14.49 2.53 -35.62
N PRO A 28 13.67 2.98 -36.58
CA PRO A 28 13.72 2.49 -37.95
C PRO A 28 15.10 2.74 -38.59
N ALA A 29 15.58 1.76 -39.36
CA ALA A 29 16.87 1.85 -40.03
C ALA A 29 16.88 3.01 -41.05
N PRO A 30 17.99 3.76 -41.19
CA PRO A 30 18.10 4.83 -42.16
C PRO A 30 18.04 4.29 -43.60
N PRO A 31 17.45 5.04 -44.56
CA PRO A 31 17.38 4.62 -45.95
C PRO A 31 18.77 4.43 -46.56
N ALA A 32 18.93 3.36 -47.35
CA ALA A 32 20.21 3.00 -47.95
C ALA A 32 20.73 4.09 -48.92
N PRO A 33 22.04 4.38 -48.92
CA PRO A 33 22.60 5.46 -49.74
C PRO A 33 22.55 5.11 -51.24
N THR A 34 21.90 5.98 -52.02
CA THR A 34 21.99 5.97 -53.48
C THR A 34 23.40 6.37 -53.92
N LYS A 35 23.99 5.60 -54.86
CA LYS A 35 25.33 5.87 -55.38
C LYS A 35 25.36 7.13 -56.23
N ALA A 36 26.18 8.11 -55.84
CA ALA A 36 26.69 9.18 -56.70
C ALA A 36 28.23 9.14 -56.72
N GLY A 37 28.84 9.62 -57.82
CA GLY A 37 30.27 9.45 -58.13
C GLY A 37 31.22 10.34 -57.32
N PRO A 38 32.55 10.18 -57.55
CA PRO A 38 33.58 10.85 -56.77
C PRO A 38 33.67 12.36 -57.03
N ALA A 39 34.16 13.09 -56.02
CA ALA A 39 34.30 14.54 -56.02
C ALA A 39 35.59 15.02 -56.72
N ASP A 40 35.57 16.28 -57.18
CA ASP A 40 36.74 17.06 -57.58
C ASP A 40 36.60 18.52 -57.08
N ALA A 41 37.74 19.09 -56.65
CA ALA A 41 38.09 20.52 -56.54
C ALA A 41 37.25 21.52 -55.67
N ASP A 42 37.83 21.85 -54.51
CA ASP A 42 38.18 23.18 -53.93
C ASP A 42 38.15 24.43 -54.89
N PRO A 43 38.21 25.70 -54.39
CA PRO A 43 37.36 26.46 -53.45
C PRO A 43 36.82 27.80 -54.05
N SER A 44 36.18 28.68 -53.24
CA SER A 44 36.50 30.14 -53.10
C SER A 44 35.32 31.11 -52.83
N ALA A 45 35.59 32.06 -51.90
CA ALA A 45 35.12 33.46 -51.80
C ALA A 45 33.62 33.88 -51.77
N ALA A 46 33.24 34.42 -50.59
CA ALA A 46 32.69 35.76 -50.35
C ALA A 46 31.58 36.39 -51.24
N ALA A 47 30.46 36.79 -50.60
CA ALA A 47 30.10 38.21 -50.44
C ALA A 47 28.83 38.40 -49.54
N GLU A 48 28.80 39.50 -48.79
CA GLU A 48 27.61 40.07 -48.11
C GLU A 48 26.65 40.77 -49.11
N PRO A 49 25.64 41.52 -48.64
CA PRO A 49 24.46 41.16 -47.85
C PRO A 49 23.16 41.50 -48.63
N LEU A 50 21.97 41.37 -48.02
CA LEU A 50 20.84 42.31 -48.29
C LEU A 50 19.67 42.12 -47.30
N ALA A 51 19.07 43.25 -46.95
CA ALA A 51 17.83 43.43 -46.20
C ALA A 51 17.04 44.56 -46.91
N PRO A 52 15.80 44.93 -46.51
CA PRO A 52 14.65 44.13 -46.06
C PRO A 52 13.32 44.57 -46.76
N ALA A 53 12.19 44.11 -46.20
CA ALA A 53 10.84 44.72 -46.24
C ALA A 53 9.93 44.51 -47.48
N GLY A 54 8.62 44.31 -47.20
CA GLY A 54 7.57 44.14 -48.21
C GLY A 54 6.26 43.56 -47.66
N THR A 55 5.50 44.36 -46.90
CA THR A 55 4.11 44.05 -46.47
C THR A 55 3.10 44.20 -47.61
N ALA A 56 2.03 43.38 -47.64
CA ALA A 56 0.61 43.84 -47.58
C ALA A 56 -0.43 42.78 -48.05
N GLU A 57 -1.55 42.77 -47.32
CA GLU A 57 -2.96 42.39 -47.63
C GLU A 57 -3.38 41.51 -48.83
N GLY A 58 -4.40 40.66 -48.58
CA GLY A 58 -5.33 40.16 -49.61
C GLY A 58 -6.25 39.02 -49.14
N ALA A 59 -7.56 39.27 -49.03
CA ALA A 59 -8.55 38.30 -48.52
C ALA A 59 -9.00 37.21 -49.52
N ALA A 60 -9.58 36.12 -49.01
CA ALA A 60 -10.27 35.06 -49.76
C ALA A 60 -11.64 35.53 -50.32
N PRO A 61 -12.31 34.79 -51.25
CA PRO A 61 -12.98 33.51 -50.95
C PRO A 61 -12.91 32.40 -52.05
N GLN A 62 -13.51 31.23 -51.77
CA GLN A 62 -13.57 30.00 -52.59
C GLN A 62 -14.69 30.02 -53.68
N PRO A 63 -15.17 28.89 -54.28
CA PRO A 63 -14.60 27.54 -54.54
C PRO A 63 -14.80 27.03 -56.01
N SER A 64 -14.18 25.90 -56.42
CA SER A 64 -14.77 24.96 -57.41
C SER A 64 -13.98 23.65 -57.68
N THR A 65 -14.62 22.51 -57.41
CA THR A 65 -14.78 21.29 -58.25
C THR A 65 -13.61 20.46 -58.82
N ASP A 66 -13.83 19.15 -58.69
CA ASP A 66 -13.52 18.01 -59.58
C ASP A 66 -12.08 17.48 -59.75
N ALA A 67 -11.94 16.21 -59.38
CA ALA A 67 -10.79 15.36 -59.64
C ALA A 67 -11.23 14.14 -60.47
N GLU A 68 -10.53 13.90 -61.59
CA GLU A 68 -10.73 12.74 -62.47
C GLU A 68 -9.58 11.73 -62.27
N GLN A 69 -9.87 10.43 -62.41
CA GLN A 69 -8.90 9.34 -62.16
C GLN A 69 -7.89 9.15 -63.31
N PRO A 70 -6.77 8.47 -63.02
CA PRO A 70 -6.41 7.25 -63.78
C PRO A 70 -5.86 6.13 -62.86
N ALA A 71 -5.63 4.87 -63.27
CA ALA A 71 -6.14 3.98 -64.35
C ALA A 71 -5.54 2.57 -64.13
N ASP A 72 -6.04 1.55 -64.85
CA ASP A 72 -5.44 0.19 -65.06
C ASP A 72 -5.31 -0.74 -63.81
N ALA A 73 -5.28 -2.09 -63.84
CA ALA A 73 -5.76 -3.18 -64.71
C ALA A 73 -5.61 -4.53 -63.90
N GLU A 74 -5.96 -5.77 -64.30
CA GLU A 74 -6.47 -6.36 -65.55
C GLU A 74 -7.23 -7.71 -65.30
N GLN A 75 -8.43 -7.89 -65.88
CA GLN A 75 -9.01 -9.15 -66.44
C GLN A 75 -9.42 -10.42 -65.61
N ARG A 76 -10.47 -11.05 -66.19
CA ARG A 76 -10.99 -12.45 -66.12
C ARG A 76 -11.94 -12.83 -64.98
N ALA A 77 -12.95 -13.69 -65.18
CA ALA A 77 -13.81 -14.04 -66.33
C ALA A 77 -14.80 -15.11 -65.84
N ASP A 78 -16.09 -14.96 -66.13
CA ASP A 78 -16.98 -15.98 -66.74
C ASP A 78 -18.47 -15.66 -66.45
N ALA A 79 -19.35 -16.18 -67.30
CA ALA A 79 -20.76 -15.80 -67.37
C ALA A 79 -21.68 -16.93 -66.91
N GLU A 80 -22.89 -16.59 -66.44
CA GLU A 80 -24.15 -17.00 -67.09
C GLU A 80 -25.42 -16.47 -66.37
N GLN A 81 -26.47 -16.26 -67.16
CA GLN A 81 -27.86 -15.92 -66.83
C GLN A 81 -28.72 -16.60 -67.92
N PRO A 82 -30.07 -16.68 -67.86
CA PRO A 82 -31.02 -16.39 -66.76
C PRO A 82 -32.09 -17.50 -66.58
N GLY A 83 -33.10 -17.29 -65.71
CA GLY A 83 -34.38 -18.03 -65.83
C GLY A 83 -35.30 -18.07 -64.59
N ASP A 84 -36.44 -17.36 -64.66
CA ASP A 84 -37.66 -17.53 -63.84
C ASP A 84 -38.80 -17.97 -64.78
N PRO A 85 -39.73 -18.88 -64.39
CA PRO A 85 -41.09 -18.41 -64.00
C PRO A 85 -41.90 -19.29 -63.00
N GLY A 86 -42.35 -18.69 -61.88
CA GLY A 86 -43.75 -18.61 -61.38
C GLY A 86 -44.65 -19.84 -61.02
N GLN A 87 -45.03 -19.92 -59.71
CA GLN A 87 -46.39 -20.15 -59.11
C GLN A 87 -47.20 -21.48 -59.33
N PRO A 88 -48.34 -21.80 -58.60
CA PRO A 88 -48.92 -21.29 -57.32
C PRO A 88 -49.58 -22.36 -56.34
N VAL A 89 -50.28 -21.91 -55.27
CA VAL A 89 -51.52 -22.45 -54.58
C VAL A 89 -51.46 -23.13 -53.16
N ASP A 90 -52.15 -22.46 -52.20
CA ASP A 90 -52.94 -22.83 -50.98
C ASP A 90 -52.66 -24.00 -49.99
N THR A 91 -52.73 -23.70 -48.67
CA THR A 91 -53.93 -23.98 -47.80
C THR A 91 -53.86 -23.38 -46.36
N GLN A 92 -55.01 -22.93 -45.84
CA GLN A 92 -55.32 -22.41 -44.47
C GLN A 92 -56.12 -23.47 -43.66
N PRO A 93 -56.76 -23.28 -42.44
CA PRO A 93 -57.03 -22.09 -41.56
C PRO A 93 -56.76 -22.41 -40.04
N PRO A 94 -57.50 -21.95 -38.97
CA PRO A 94 -58.31 -20.73 -38.64
C PRO A 94 -57.83 -20.03 -37.30
N ALA A 95 -58.42 -18.98 -36.69
CA ALA A 95 -59.25 -17.80 -37.09
C ALA A 95 -59.44 -16.81 -35.88
N ASP A 96 -60.14 -15.69 -36.14
CA ASP A 96 -60.92 -14.80 -35.25
C ASP A 96 -60.26 -13.65 -34.43
N GLY A 97 -60.73 -12.40 -34.61
CA GLY A 97 -60.70 -11.38 -33.54
C GLY A 97 -60.49 -9.86 -33.83
N GLU A 98 -61.05 -9.25 -34.88
CA GLU A 98 -61.09 -7.77 -35.06
C GLU A 98 -62.39 -7.14 -34.43
N PRO A 99 -62.61 -5.80 -34.28
CA PRO A 99 -62.28 -4.75 -35.28
C PRO A 99 -62.08 -3.24 -34.85
N SER A 100 -61.76 -2.42 -35.87
CA SER A 100 -62.21 -1.01 -36.11
C SER A 100 -61.74 0.18 -35.22
N GLU A 101 -61.78 1.44 -35.69
CA GLU A 101 -61.42 2.06 -36.99
C GLU A 101 -61.59 3.60 -36.92
N ASP A 102 -60.76 4.30 -37.71
CA ASP A 102 -60.97 5.60 -38.38
C ASP A 102 -61.18 6.93 -37.60
N SER A 103 -60.77 8.02 -38.27
CA SER A 103 -60.82 9.44 -37.87
C SER A 103 -62.10 10.14 -38.37
N PRO A 104 -62.33 11.42 -38.00
CA PRO A 104 -62.26 12.45 -39.05
C PRO A 104 -61.87 13.88 -38.61
N GLN A 105 -61.34 14.66 -39.57
CA GLN A 105 -61.40 16.14 -39.62
C GLN A 105 -62.39 16.58 -40.71
N PRO A 106 -63.07 17.75 -40.61
CA PRO A 106 -62.55 18.97 -41.27
C PRO A 106 -63.03 20.36 -40.72
N GLY A 107 -62.45 21.46 -41.23
CA GLY A 107 -63.20 22.73 -41.46
C GLY A 107 -62.59 24.05 -40.94
N ASP A 108 -62.32 25.00 -41.85
CA ASP A 108 -61.76 26.35 -41.59
C ASP A 108 -62.72 27.38 -40.94
N THR A 109 -62.18 28.44 -40.30
CA THR A 109 -62.34 29.88 -40.71
C THR A 109 -62.01 30.93 -39.60
N GLN A 110 -60.91 31.68 -39.80
CA GLN A 110 -60.64 33.12 -39.51
C GLN A 110 -60.61 33.79 -38.07
N VAL A 111 -59.39 34.24 -37.69
CA VAL A 111 -58.93 35.66 -37.51
C VAL A 111 -59.20 36.48 -36.20
N ILE A 112 -58.11 37.14 -35.72
CA ILE A 112 -57.89 38.18 -34.66
C ILE A 112 -57.76 37.76 -33.17
N GLY A 113 -56.59 38.08 -32.58
CA GLY A 113 -56.47 38.53 -31.17
C GLY A 113 -55.44 37.76 -30.31
N PRO A 114 -54.47 38.44 -29.64
CA PRO A 114 -53.47 37.76 -28.80
C PRO A 114 -53.83 37.73 -27.29
N PRO A 115 -53.53 36.63 -26.58
CA PRO A 115 -53.24 36.58 -25.14
C PRO A 115 -51.71 36.36 -24.94
N VAL A 116 -50.97 36.98 -24.01
CA VAL A 116 -51.18 37.36 -22.59
C VAL A 116 -51.38 36.14 -21.68
N GLU A 117 -50.51 36.02 -20.68
CA GLU A 117 -50.28 34.85 -19.83
C GLU A 117 -51.42 34.54 -18.84
N ALA A 118 -51.65 33.25 -18.55
CA ALA A 118 -51.77 32.70 -17.19
C ALA A 118 -51.89 31.15 -17.17
N ASP A 119 -51.11 30.53 -16.28
CA ASP A 119 -51.24 29.22 -15.61
C ASP A 119 -51.46 27.88 -16.37
N GLY A 120 -50.56 26.94 -16.05
CA GLY A 120 -50.62 25.49 -16.34
C GLY A 120 -49.86 24.69 -15.27
N PRO A 121 -50.19 23.40 -15.04
CA PRO A 121 -50.06 22.74 -13.72
C PRO A 121 -48.66 22.15 -13.38
N PRO A 122 -48.41 21.81 -12.10
CA PRO A 122 -47.12 21.28 -11.64
C PRO A 122 -46.86 19.81 -12.02
N PRO A 123 -45.59 19.40 -12.22
CA PRO A 123 -45.17 18.01 -12.47
C PRO A 123 -45.13 17.15 -11.18
N PRO A 124 -45.10 15.81 -11.29
CA PRO A 124 -45.32 14.88 -10.17
C PRO A 124 -44.09 14.67 -9.26
N ALA A 125 -44.36 14.12 -8.07
CA ALA A 125 -43.39 13.92 -6.99
C ALA A 125 -42.34 12.83 -7.26
N ALA A 126 -41.12 13.06 -6.75
CA ALA A 126 -40.00 12.12 -6.71
C ALA A 126 -39.94 11.38 -5.35
N PRO A 127 -39.33 10.18 -5.29
CA PRO A 127 -39.26 9.37 -4.05
C PRO A 127 -38.26 9.90 -3.02
N GLU A 128 -38.52 9.58 -1.76
CA GLU A 128 -37.78 10.05 -0.57
C GLU A 128 -36.35 9.48 -0.46
N GLN A 129 -35.42 10.30 0.05
CA GLN A 129 -34.10 9.84 0.54
C GLN A 129 -34.07 9.82 2.09
N PRO A 130 -33.37 8.86 2.74
CA PRO A 130 -33.36 8.76 4.20
C PRO A 130 -32.62 9.90 4.90
N GLN A 131 -33.11 10.28 6.09
CA GLN A 131 -32.53 11.33 6.93
C GLN A 131 -31.36 10.81 7.78
N VAL A 132 -30.30 11.61 7.91
CA VAL A 132 -29.22 11.39 8.91
C VAL A 132 -29.40 12.41 10.05
N PRO A 133 -29.45 12.00 11.34
CA PRO A 133 -29.61 12.93 12.46
C PRO A 133 -28.31 13.68 12.79
N GLY A 134 -28.41 14.99 13.05
CA GLY A 134 -27.27 15.83 13.46
C GLY A 134 -27.15 16.03 14.98
N SER A 135 -25.97 16.53 15.41
CA SER A 135 -25.64 17.09 16.74
C SER A 135 -24.24 17.75 16.68
N PRO A 136 -23.82 18.64 17.60
CA PRO A 136 -24.09 20.07 17.42
C PRO A 136 -22.85 20.99 17.51
N THR A 137 -22.97 22.21 16.98
CA THR A 137 -22.00 23.30 17.13
C THR A 137 -22.07 23.97 18.52
N PRO A 138 -20.94 24.26 19.18
CA PRO A 138 -20.83 25.30 20.21
C PRO A 138 -20.37 26.63 19.62
N ALA A 139 -20.77 27.73 20.25
CA ALA A 139 -20.72 29.08 19.70
C ALA A 139 -19.31 29.72 19.63
N ALA A 140 -19.21 30.76 18.81
CA ALA A 140 -18.10 31.71 18.85
C ALA A 140 -18.20 32.63 20.08
N GLU A 141 -17.06 32.94 20.69
CA GLU A 141 -16.87 34.19 21.44
C GLU A 141 -15.67 34.97 20.90
N THR A 142 -15.86 36.28 20.80
CA THR A 142 -14.90 37.24 20.26
C THR A 142 -14.22 37.97 21.40
N THR A 143 -12.88 38.04 21.45
CA THR A 143 -12.15 39.20 22.03
C THR A 143 -10.67 39.21 21.63
N SER A 144 -10.24 40.27 20.96
CA SER A 144 -8.86 40.80 21.09
C SER A 144 -8.88 41.95 22.10
N PRO A 145 -7.75 42.30 22.75
CA PRO A 145 -6.85 43.28 22.12
C PRO A 145 -5.35 43.00 22.31
N ALA A 146 -4.52 43.84 21.68
CA ALA A 146 -3.07 43.69 21.54
C ALA A 146 -2.23 44.28 22.69
N ASP A 147 -0.96 43.86 22.80
CA ASP A 147 0.17 44.81 22.86
C ASP A 147 1.53 44.17 22.48
N SER A 148 2.54 45.00 22.16
CA SER A 148 3.91 44.65 21.69
C SER A 148 4.95 44.60 22.87
N PRO A 149 6.31 44.49 22.75
CA PRO A 149 7.21 44.53 21.56
C PRO A 149 8.54 43.68 21.55
N THR A 150 9.17 43.62 20.36
CA THR A 150 10.61 43.74 19.96
C THR A 150 11.81 43.21 20.80
N ALA A 151 12.87 42.73 20.06
CA ALA A 151 14.32 42.56 20.37
C ALA A 151 14.81 41.09 20.57
N ALA A 152 16.05 40.65 20.22
CA ALA A 152 17.15 41.18 19.38
C ALA A 152 18.19 40.05 19.05
N ASP A 153 19.27 40.41 18.35
CA ASP A 153 20.35 39.60 17.72
C ASP A 153 21.09 38.46 18.47
N ALA A 154 21.40 37.40 17.69
CA ALA A 154 22.70 36.66 17.57
C ALA A 154 23.24 35.79 18.75
N PRO A 155 24.37 35.06 18.58
CA PRO A 155 24.70 33.98 17.60
C PRO A 155 25.22 32.70 18.32
N VAL A 156 25.78 31.71 17.57
CA VAL A 156 26.72 30.58 17.93
C VAL A 156 26.43 29.41 16.96
N VAL A 157 27.33 28.79 16.17
CA VAL A 157 28.69 28.21 16.32
C VAL A 157 28.77 26.84 17.01
N GLY A 158 28.60 25.78 16.22
CA GLY A 158 29.55 24.65 16.16
C GLY A 158 29.41 23.44 17.11
N SER A 159 29.41 22.24 16.50
CA SER A 159 29.69 20.91 17.09
C SER A 159 28.65 20.34 18.08
N ALA A 160 28.52 19.01 18.25
CA ALA A 160 28.80 17.81 17.45
C ALA A 160 28.22 16.59 18.20
N VAL A 161 27.89 15.48 17.50
CA VAL A 161 27.38 14.18 18.04
C VAL A 161 26.10 14.25 18.91
N GLU A 162 25.24 13.24 19.03
CA GLU A 162 25.40 11.79 18.80
C GLU A 162 24.09 11.14 18.28
N ASP A 163 24.12 9.83 18.01
CA ASP A 163 23.10 9.06 17.31
C ASP A 163 22.12 8.36 18.27
N THR A 164 20.80 8.47 18.06
CA THR A 164 19.81 7.49 18.54
C THR A 164 18.45 7.64 17.86
N ALA A 165 17.84 6.52 17.49
CA ALA A 165 16.55 6.46 16.82
C ALA A 165 15.36 6.61 17.79
N VAL A 166 14.18 6.98 17.24
CA VAL A 166 12.89 6.26 17.37
C VAL A 166 11.83 7.01 16.54
N VAL A 167 11.06 6.27 15.74
CA VAL A 167 9.94 6.79 14.95
C VAL A 167 8.64 6.56 15.74
N PRO A 168 7.79 7.58 15.98
CA PRO A 168 6.44 7.36 16.49
C PRO A 168 5.54 6.87 15.34
N ARG A 169 4.84 5.75 15.55
CA ARG A 169 3.83 5.24 14.58
C ARG A 169 2.42 5.50 15.11
N VAL A 170 1.52 5.73 14.17
CA VAL A 170 0.17 6.29 14.35
C VAL A 170 -0.82 5.25 14.88
N ASP A 171 -1.66 5.66 15.84
CA ASP A 171 -2.81 4.91 16.34
C ASP A 171 -3.98 4.87 15.35
N THR A 172 -4.72 3.75 15.31
CA THR A 172 -6.09 3.68 14.77
C THR A 172 -6.92 2.73 15.66
N PRO A 173 -8.16 3.07 16.06
CA PRO A 173 -8.81 2.42 17.22
C PRO A 173 -9.68 1.20 16.89
N ALA A 174 -9.78 0.27 17.84
CA ALA A 174 -10.76 -0.82 17.85
C ALA A 174 -12.03 -0.44 18.63
N ALA A 175 -13.17 -1.03 18.25
CA ALA A 175 -14.49 -0.70 18.78
C ALA A 175 -14.86 -1.46 20.07
N GLY A 176 -15.66 -0.80 20.92
CA GLY A 176 -16.28 -1.36 22.13
C GLY A 176 -17.66 -2.02 21.88
N PRO A 177 -18.29 -2.55 22.95
CA PRO A 177 -19.11 -3.77 22.85
C PRO A 177 -20.63 -3.55 22.74
N ALA A 178 -21.34 -4.65 22.46
CA ALA A 178 -22.80 -4.75 22.54
C ALA A 178 -23.24 -5.52 23.81
N ASP A 179 -24.33 -5.05 24.43
CA ASP A 179 -24.95 -5.62 25.63
C ASP A 179 -26.32 -6.29 25.30
N ASN A 180 -26.85 -7.02 26.27
CA ASN A 180 -27.85 -8.09 26.20
C ASN A 180 -29.28 -7.71 25.74
N GLY A 181 -30.06 -8.73 25.34
CA GLY A 181 -31.50 -8.63 25.10
C GLY A 181 -32.22 -9.98 24.91
N ASP A 182 -32.80 -10.51 25.99
CA ASP A 182 -33.67 -11.71 26.03
C ASP A 182 -34.92 -11.63 25.15
N ALA A 183 -35.36 -12.76 24.55
CA ALA A 183 -36.59 -13.49 24.95
C ALA A 183 -37.18 -14.48 23.90
N ALA A 184 -37.79 -15.55 24.43
CA ALA A 184 -38.94 -16.33 23.92
C ALA A 184 -38.76 -17.63 23.08
N HIS A 185 -39.16 -18.74 23.73
CA HIS A 185 -39.63 -20.05 23.24
C HIS A 185 -40.75 -19.99 22.14
N PRO A 186 -41.16 -21.09 21.42
CA PRO A 186 -41.22 -22.48 21.94
C PRO A 186 -41.11 -23.71 20.96
N THR A 187 -41.33 -24.90 21.56
CA THR A 187 -41.83 -26.19 21.02
C THR A 187 -40.90 -27.22 20.35
N ALA A 188 -41.05 -28.48 20.79
CA ALA A 188 -40.43 -29.73 20.29
C ALA A 188 -41.37 -30.46 19.29
N PRO A 189 -41.06 -31.67 18.72
CA PRO A 189 -41.04 -32.93 19.51
C PRO A 189 -40.15 -34.11 19.00
N THR A 190 -39.97 -35.14 19.86
CA THR A 190 -39.74 -36.61 19.56
C THR A 190 -38.67 -37.05 18.52
N GLY A 191 -37.80 -38.04 18.74
CA GLY A 191 -37.76 -39.11 19.75
C GLY A 191 -37.86 -40.51 19.10
N SER A 192 -36.73 -41.20 18.88
CA SER A 192 -36.67 -42.62 18.45
C SER A 192 -35.30 -43.26 18.71
N SER A 193 -35.31 -44.51 19.19
CA SER A 193 -34.20 -45.49 19.21
C SER A 193 -34.49 -46.55 18.12
N PRO A 194 -33.56 -47.41 17.62
CA PRO A 194 -32.71 -48.28 18.47
C PRO A 194 -31.34 -48.79 17.91
N ALA A 195 -30.64 -49.54 18.79
CA ALA A 195 -29.81 -50.74 18.52
C ALA A 195 -28.41 -50.67 17.87
N GLY A 196 -27.50 -51.51 18.40
CA GLY A 196 -26.44 -52.18 17.63
C GLY A 196 -24.99 -51.98 18.12
N ALA A 197 -24.41 -53.01 18.75
CA ALA A 197 -22.97 -53.11 19.01
C ALA A 197 -22.42 -54.48 18.53
N PRO A 198 -21.21 -54.56 17.94
CA PRO A 198 -20.64 -55.80 17.40
C PRO A 198 -19.58 -56.51 18.29
N SER A 199 -19.31 -57.78 17.96
CA SER A 199 -18.36 -58.74 18.56
C SER A 199 -16.88 -58.36 18.35
N ALA A 200 -15.96 -58.48 19.32
CA ALA A 200 -15.17 -59.68 19.77
C ALA A 200 -14.13 -60.22 18.73
N PRO A 201 -13.10 -61.05 19.08
CA PRO A 201 -12.76 -61.66 20.39
C PRO A 201 -11.25 -61.71 20.78
N GLY A 202 -10.95 -62.17 22.02
CA GLY A 202 -9.60 -62.64 22.42
C GLY A 202 -9.58 -63.29 23.82
N GLY A 203 -9.24 -64.59 23.91
CA GLY A 203 -8.97 -65.31 25.18
C GLY A 203 -7.46 -65.59 25.37
N PRO A 204 -7.00 -66.37 26.39
CA PRO A 204 -7.75 -67.30 27.25
C PRO A 204 -7.46 -67.18 28.79
N PRO A 205 -8.15 -67.96 29.66
CA PRO A 205 -7.82 -68.11 31.08
C PRO A 205 -7.34 -69.54 31.45
N PRO A 206 -6.85 -69.75 32.69
CA PRO A 206 -7.19 -70.99 33.40
C PRO A 206 -7.38 -70.83 34.93
N THR A 207 -8.39 -71.49 35.53
CA THR A 207 -8.31 -72.05 36.91
C THR A 207 -9.51 -72.94 37.27
N ARG A 208 -9.24 -74.20 37.69
CA ARG A 208 -9.91 -75.05 38.73
C ARG A 208 -9.49 -76.53 38.58
N PRO A 209 -9.77 -77.50 39.50
CA PRO A 209 -10.75 -77.49 40.62
C PRO A 209 -10.27 -78.06 42.00
N THR A 210 -11.27 -78.30 42.90
CA THR A 210 -11.27 -78.86 44.29
C THR A 210 -10.92 -77.88 45.42
N GLY A 211 -11.33 -78.03 46.69
CA GLY A 211 -12.24 -78.98 47.42
C GLY A 211 -12.06 -78.83 48.96
N ALA A 212 -12.83 -79.40 49.91
CA ALA A 212 -14.14 -80.09 49.95
C ALA A 212 -14.59 -80.30 51.44
N GLY A 213 -15.89 -80.57 51.73
CA GLY A 213 -16.47 -80.76 53.09
C GLY A 213 -17.19 -79.49 53.62
N ASP A 214 -18.45 -79.44 54.10
CA ASP A 214 -19.45 -80.37 54.69
C ASP A 214 -19.53 -80.33 56.24
N ASP A 215 -20.74 -80.57 56.79
CA ASP A 215 -21.21 -80.50 58.21
C ASP A 215 -21.32 -79.08 58.86
N SER A 216 -22.48 -78.57 59.34
CA SER A 216 -23.53 -79.04 60.31
C SER A 216 -23.12 -78.80 61.80
N ASP A 217 -23.96 -78.42 62.79
CA ASP A 217 -25.43 -78.44 62.99
C ASP A 217 -25.89 -77.52 64.19
N GLY A 218 -27.22 -77.27 64.36
CA GLY A 218 -27.97 -76.86 65.59
C GLY A 218 -27.76 -75.45 66.25
N SER A 219 -28.74 -74.56 66.47
CA SER A 219 -30.05 -74.61 67.22
C SER A 219 -29.91 -74.60 68.76
N ASP A 220 -30.75 -74.00 69.62
CA ASP A 220 -31.90 -73.06 69.53
C ASP A 220 -32.20 -72.48 70.97
N GLY A 221 -33.03 -71.43 71.11
CA GLY A 221 -33.96 -71.31 72.27
C GLY A 221 -33.74 -70.28 73.42
N ASP A 222 -34.16 -69.02 73.20
CA ASP A 222 -35.16 -68.19 73.95
C ASP A 222 -35.29 -68.11 75.51
N GLY A 223 -35.71 -66.95 76.05
CA GLY A 223 -36.37 -66.81 77.39
C GLY A 223 -35.98 -65.64 78.34
N ASP A 224 -36.93 -64.74 78.66
CA ASP A 224 -36.82 -63.55 79.55
C ASP A 224 -36.76 -63.80 81.09
N ASN A 225 -36.03 -62.94 81.84
CA ASN A 225 -36.51 -62.08 82.98
C ASN A 225 -35.40 -61.59 83.97
N ALA A 226 -35.58 -60.40 84.57
CA ALA A 226 -34.64 -59.71 85.51
C ALA A 226 -34.83 -60.08 87.00
N PRO A 227 -33.95 -59.69 87.98
CA PRO A 227 -33.94 -58.32 88.54
C PRO A 227 -32.58 -57.82 89.17
N ALA A 228 -32.62 -56.74 89.97
CA ALA A 228 -31.48 -55.84 90.26
C ALA A 228 -30.94 -55.79 91.71
N TRP A 229 -29.67 -55.34 91.87
CA TRP A 229 -29.14 -54.75 93.12
C TRP A 229 -28.05 -53.69 92.86
N ARG A 230 -28.27 -52.43 93.26
CA ARG A 230 -27.31 -51.30 93.10
C ARG A 230 -27.66 -50.18 94.09
N ARG A 231 -26.72 -49.68 94.91
CA ARG A 231 -26.87 -48.36 95.62
C ARG A 231 -25.63 -47.72 96.29
N ARG A 232 -24.40 -47.95 95.79
CA ARG A 232 -23.21 -47.12 96.18
C ARG A 232 -22.40 -46.50 95.03
N ARG A 233 -22.78 -46.72 93.76
CA ARG A 233 -22.06 -46.23 92.56
C ARG A 233 -22.73 -44.99 91.90
N VAL A 234 -23.10 -43.97 92.67
CA VAL A 234 -23.78 -42.75 92.15
C VAL A 234 -23.10 -41.44 92.56
N LEU A 235 -22.48 -41.35 93.75
CA LEU A 235 -21.84 -40.10 94.19
C LEU A 235 -20.55 -39.75 93.41
N VAL A 236 -19.75 -40.76 93.04
CA VAL A 236 -18.50 -40.55 92.27
C VAL A 236 -18.75 -39.96 90.87
N PRO A 237 -19.62 -40.53 89.99
CA PRO A 237 -19.84 -39.95 88.67
C PRO A 237 -20.47 -38.55 88.72
N VAL A 238 -21.28 -38.23 89.73
CA VAL A 238 -21.83 -36.87 89.91
C VAL A 238 -20.72 -35.88 90.29
N ALA A 239 -19.79 -36.26 91.17
CA ALA A 239 -18.63 -35.42 91.51
C ALA A 239 -17.69 -35.22 90.31
N VAL A 240 -17.48 -36.26 89.49
CA VAL A 240 -16.68 -36.15 88.25
C VAL A 240 -17.36 -35.26 87.22
N LEU A 241 -18.68 -35.42 86.98
CA LEU A 241 -19.43 -34.56 86.06
C LEU A 241 -19.48 -33.09 86.54
N LEU A 242 -19.61 -32.84 87.84
CA LEU A 242 -19.50 -31.49 88.39
C LEU A 242 -18.09 -30.92 88.22
N THR A 243 -17.04 -31.72 88.42
CA THR A 243 -15.65 -31.28 88.22
C THR A 243 -15.38 -30.99 86.74
N LEU A 244 -15.82 -31.85 85.82
CA LEU A 244 -15.72 -31.64 84.38
C LEU A 244 -16.56 -30.44 83.91
N GLY A 245 -17.75 -30.22 84.48
CA GLY A 245 -18.57 -29.04 84.20
C GLY A 245 -17.93 -27.75 84.70
N VAL A 246 -17.27 -27.77 85.85
CA VAL A 246 -16.48 -26.64 86.37
C VAL A 246 -15.21 -26.41 85.52
N LEU A 247 -14.52 -27.47 85.09
CA LEU A 247 -13.35 -27.36 84.20
C LEU A 247 -13.73 -26.87 82.80
N TYR A 248 -14.83 -27.37 82.24
CA TYR A 248 -15.38 -26.89 80.97
C TYR A 248 -15.87 -25.44 81.08
N GLY A 249 -16.56 -25.08 82.16
CA GLY A 249 -16.96 -23.69 82.42
C GLY A 249 -15.76 -22.76 82.64
N ALA A 250 -14.68 -23.24 83.27
CA ALA A 250 -13.43 -22.51 83.40
C ALA A 250 -12.70 -22.38 82.05
N ASP A 251 -12.65 -23.42 81.23
CA ASP A 251 -12.07 -23.41 79.88
C ASP A 251 -12.89 -22.57 78.88
N LEU A 252 -14.21 -22.45 79.09
CA LEU A 252 -15.08 -21.53 78.35
C LEU A 252 -14.84 -20.07 78.79
N ALA A 253 -14.60 -19.84 80.08
CA ALA A 253 -14.33 -18.51 80.64
C ALA A 253 -12.87 -18.03 80.43
N LEU A 254 -11.91 -18.95 80.31
CA LEU A 254 -10.48 -18.65 80.15
C LEU A 254 -10.05 -18.52 78.69
N ALA A 255 -10.75 -19.18 77.76
CA ALA A 255 -10.50 -19.04 76.32
C ALA A 255 -11.55 -18.17 75.62
N GLY A 256 -12.53 -17.62 76.35
CA GLY A 256 -13.59 -16.81 75.74
C GLY A 256 -13.03 -15.50 75.18
N GLY A 257 -12.94 -15.40 73.85
CA GLY A 257 -12.31 -14.27 73.14
C GLY A 257 -10.89 -14.52 72.65
N ASP A 258 -10.42 -15.79 72.64
CA ASP A 258 -9.19 -16.22 71.97
C ASP A 258 -9.50 -17.23 70.85
N VAL A 259 -8.70 -17.19 69.78
CA VAL A 259 -8.78 -18.08 68.61
C VAL A 259 -8.73 -19.56 69.05
N PRO A 260 -9.57 -20.45 68.48
CA PRO A 260 -9.61 -21.86 68.85
C PRO A 260 -8.23 -22.54 68.82
N ARG A 261 -8.03 -23.49 69.74
CA ARG A 261 -6.79 -24.27 69.81
C ARG A 261 -6.70 -25.22 68.59
N GLY A 262 -5.48 -25.43 68.09
CA GLY A 262 -5.21 -26.20 66.87
C GLY A 262 -5.44 -25.44 65.55
N THR A 263 -5.93 -24.20 65.54
CA THR A 263 -6.15 -23.47 64.29
C THR A 263 -4.83 -23.05 63.63
N VAL A 264 -4.65 -23.48 62.37
CA VAL A 264 -3.57 -23.09 61.47
C VAL A 264 -4.20 -22.40 60.26
N VAL A 265 -3.70 -21.24 59.87
CA VAL A 265 -4.21 -20.46 58.74
C VAL A 265 -3.11 -20.30 57.70
N GLY A 266 -3.29 -20.83 56.48
CA GLY A 266 -2.26 -20.76 55.43
C GLY A 266 -0.88 -21.25 55.89
N GLY A 267 -0.82 -22.34 56.67
CA GLY A 267 0.41 -22.85 57.28
C GLY A 267 0.97 -22.02 58.45
N VAL A 268 0.23 -21.03 58.97
CA VAL A 268 0.59 -20.19 60.13
C VAL A 268 -0.26 -20.55 61.35
N ASP A 269 0.38 -21.13 62.37
CA ASP A 269 -0.27 -21.42 63.66
C ASP A 269 -0.66 -20.12 64.38
N VAL A 270 -1.97 -19.99 64.66
CA VAL A 270 -2.60 -18.88 65.40
C VAL A 270 -3.32 -19.37 66.65
N SER A 271 -3.08 -20.61 67.06
CA SER A 271 -3.87 -21.31 68.06
C SER A 271 -3.77 -20.69 69.46
N GLY A 272 -4.93 -20.40 70.08
CA GLY A 272 -5.00 -19.83 71.42
C GLY A 272 -4.43 -18.42 71.56
N LEU A 273 -4.20 -17.72 70.45
CA LEU A 273 -3.88 -16.28 70.44
C LEU A 273 -5.17 -15.47 70.56
N SER A 274 -5.10 -14.30 71.18
CA SER A 274 -6.20 -13.33 71.07
C SER A 274 -6.31 -12.80 69.64
N PRO A 275 -7.49 -12.36 69.16
CA PRO A 275 -7.68 -11.84 67.80
C PRO A 275 -6.63 -10.81 67.36
N ALA A 276 -6.22 -9.91 68.26
CA ALA A 276 -5.17 -8.92 67.98
C ALA A 276 -3.75 -9.54 67.84
N ALA A 277 -3.45 -10.61 68.59
CA ALA A 277 -2.18 -11.32 68.49
C ALA A 277 -2.15 -12.28 67.28
N ALA A 278 -3.29 -12.90 66.95
CA ALA A 278 -3.48 -13.67 65.73
C ALA A 278 -3.31 -12.78 64.49
N ALA A 279 -3.96 -11.61 64.47
CA ALA A 279 -3.78 -10.61 63.41
C ALA A 279 -2.31 -10.23 63.22
N GLN A 280 -1.61 -9.87 64.30
CA GLN A 280 -0.18 -9.55 64.24
C GLN A 280 0.69 -10.73 63.75
N ARG A 281 0.30 -11.97 64.04
CA ARG A 281 1.02 -13.17 63.59
C ARG A 281 0.78 -13.48 62.11
N LEU A 282 -0.43 -13.28 61.61
CA LEU A 282 -0.76 -13.40 60.18
C LEU A 282 -0.08 -12.29 59.36
N GLU A 283 -0.09 -11.05 59.86
CA GLU A 283 0.56 -9.91 59.24
C GLU A 283 2.10 -10.04 59.23
N GLY A 284 2.69 -10.71 60.23
CA GLY A 284 4.13 -10.98 60.29
C GLY A 284 4.62 -12.16 59.42
N ASP A 285 3.86 -13.25 59.35
CA ASP A 285 4.33 -14.53 58.79
C ASP A 285 3.59 -15.01 57.54
N LEU A 286 2.35 -14.57 57.29
CA LEU A 286 1.55 -14.96 56.12
C LEU A 286 1.47 -13.85 55.07
N ALA A 287 1.21 -12.60 55.49
CA ALA A 287 1.12 -11.47 54.55
C ALA A 287 2.37 -11.31 53.65
N PRO A 288 3.62 -11.50 54.14
CA PRO A 288 4.80 -11.42 53.26
C PRO A 288 4.89 -12.57 52.25
N LYS A 289 4.28 -13.74 52.51
CA LYS A 289 4.23 -14.86 51.56
C LYS A 289 3.16 -14.62 50.48
N VAL A 290 1.98 -14.15 50.88
CA VAL A 290 0.88 -13.80 49.97
C VAL A 290 1.27 -12.62 49.06
N ALA A 291 2.08 -11.68 49.55
CA ALA A 291 2.54 -10.52 48.79
C ALA A 291 3.86 -10.73 48.00
N ALA A 292 4.53 -11.88 48.14
CA ALA A 292 5.72 -12.20 47.37
C ALA A 292 5.39 -12.52 45.91
N ASP A 293 6.37 -12.46 45.03
CA ASP A 293 6.22 -12.92 43.64
C ASP A 293 6.19 -14.45 43.60
N HIS A 294 5.20 -15.04 42.91
CA HIS A 294 5.06 -16.50 42.77
C HIS A 294 5.35 -16.92 41.32
N PRO A 295 6.15 -17.98 41.08
CA PRO A 295 6.27 -18.55 39.75
C PRO A 295 4.93 -19.17 39.32
N VAL A 296 4.57 -19.04 38.05
CA VAL A 296 3.40 -19.70 37.46
C VAL A 296 3.82 -20.53 36.25
N VAL A 297 3.14 -21.65 36.01
CA VAL A 297 3.41 -22.55 34.88
C VAL A 297 2.09 -22.84 34.17
N ALA A 298 2.06 -22.56 32.88
CA ALA A 298 0.97 -22.91 31.98
C ALA A 298 1.54 -23.80 30.87
N ASP A 299 1.47 -25.12 31.09
CA ASP A 299 2.12 -26.14 30.26
C ASP A 299 3.65 -25.91 30.10
N ASP A 300 4.16 -25.54 28.93
CA ASP A 300 5.60 -25.26 28.73
C ASP A 300 6.02 -23.81 29.03
N VAL A 301 5.08 -22.90 29.26
CA VAL A 301 5.36 -21.48 29.52
C VAL A 301 5.45 -21.20 31.01
N THR A 302 6.59 -20.63 31.41
CA THR A 302 6.84 -20.13 32.76
C THR A 302 6.60 -18.62 32.83
N GLY A 303 5.91 -18.16 33.87
CA GLY A 303 5.66 -16.75 34.14
C GLY A 303 5.90 -16.41 35.61
N VAL A 304 5.63 -15.16 35.98
CA VAL A 304 5.65 -14.69 37.36
C VAL A 304 4.33 -13.97 37.64
N LEU A 305 3.66 -14.38 38.71
CA LEU A 305 2.54 -13.66 39.30
C LEU A 305 3.10 -12.62 40.29
N HIS A 306 2.60 -11.39 40.19
CA HIS A 306 2.82 -10.32 41.15
C HIS A 306 1.50 -10.07 41.92
N PRO A 307 1.25 -10.67 43.10
CA PRO A 307 -0.05 -10.62 43.76
C PRO A 307 -0.53 -9.19 44.06
N ALA A 308 0.40 -8.31 44.46
CA ALA A 308 0.10 -6.89 44.68
C ALA A 308 -0.36 -6.15 43.41
N SER A 309 0.17 -6.51 42.23
CA SER A 309 -0.25 -5.96 40.93
C SER A 309 -1.58 -6.56 40.47
N ALA A 310 -1.83 -7.83 40.80
CA ALA A 310 -3.11 -8.52 40.60
C ALA A 310 -4.21 -8.09 41.60
N GLY A 311 -3.94 -7.10 42.46
CA GLY A 311 -4.88 -6.62 43.48
C GLY A 311 -5.22 -7.65 44.56
N ILE A 312 -4.39 -8.68 44.74
CA ILE A 312 -4.56 -9.71 45.77
C ILE A 312 -3.83 -9.25 47.05
N ALA A 313 -4.55 -9.24 48.17
CA ALA A 313 -4.03 -8.98 49.50
C ALA A 313 -4.70 -9.86 50.55
N LEU A 314 -4.01 -10.11 51.66
CA LEU A 314 -4.55 -10.84 52.80
C LEU A 314 -5.47 -9.93 53.63
N ASP A 315 -6.75 -10.30 53.75
CA ASP A 315 -7.70 -9.64 54.67
C ASP A 315 -7.51 -10.22 56.07
N VAL A 316 -6.53 -9.67 56.80
CA VAL A 316 -6.23 -10.12 58.17
C VAL A 316 -7.45 -10.01 59.10
N PRO A 317 -8.24 -8.91 59.13
CA PRO A 317 -9.48 -8.84 59.90
C PRO A 317 -10.48 -9.96 59.55
N ALA A 318 -10.86 -10.12 58.29
CA ALA A 318 -11.85 -11.13 57.89
C ALA A 318 -11.32 -12.56 58.11
N THR A 319 -10.02 -12.79 57.96
CA THR A 319 -9.37 -14.07 58.27
C THR A 319 -9.44 -14.40 59.76
N VAL A 320 -9.23 -13.41 60.63
CA VAL A 320 -9.36 -13.60 62.09
C VAL A 320 -10.82 -13.82 62.50
N ASP A 321 -11.75 -13.04 61.95
CA ASP A 321 -13.19 -13.22 62.20
C ASP A 321 -13.68 -14.60 61.73
N ALA A 322 -13.17 -15.13 60.61
CA ALA A 322 -13.49 -16.46 60.10
C ALA A 322 -13.01 -17.61 61.00
N VAL A 323 -12.05 -17.35 61.91
CA VAL A 323 -11.56 -18.34 62.88
C VAL A 323 -11.98 -18.09 64.33
N ASP A 324 -12.52 -16.93 64.69
CA ASP A 324 -12.91 -16.57 66.06
C ASP A 324 -14.06 -17.45 66.62
N ASP A 325 -14.84 -18.07 65.73
CA ASP A 325 -16.06 -18.82 66.08
C ASP A 325 -15.76 -20.10 66.89
N GLN A 326 -15.92 -19.98 68.21
CA GLN A 326 -15.43 -20.99 69.14
C GLN A 326 -16.37 -22.20 69.24
N PRO A 327 -15.87 -23.44 69.03
CA PRO A 327 -16.75 -24.60 68.99
C PRO A 327 -17.34 -24.92 70.37
N LEU A 328 -18.65 -24.69 70.53
CA LEU A 328 -19.41 -24.97 71.76
C LEU A 328 -19.58 -26.48 72.07
N ASN A 329 -19.14 -27.37 71.18
CA ASN A 329 -19.21 -28.81 71.40
C ASN A 329 -18.02 -29.29 72.27
N PRO A 330 -18.27 -29.94 73.42
CA PRO A 330 -17.19 -30.36 74.33
C PRO A 330 -16.27 -31.44 73.76
N TRP A 331 -16.71 -32.21 72.75
CA TRP A 331 -15.86 -33.21 72.11
C TRP A 331 -14.85 -32.57 71.15
N THR A 332 -15.27 -31.59 70.33
CA THR A 332 -14.35 -30.90 69.41
C THR A 332 -13.31 -30.07 70.15
N ARG A 333 -13.66 -29.44 71.28
CA ARG A 333 -12.68 -28.78 72.19
C ARG A 333 -11.70 -29.76 72.86
N LEU A 334 -12.06 -31.03 72.99
CA LEU A 334 -11.17 -32.07 73.55
C LEU A 334 -10.24 -32.66 72.47
N THR A 335 -10.74 -32.84 71.24
CA THR A 335 -9.92 -33.32 70.12
C THR A 335 -8.95 -32.27 69.61
N SER A 336 -9.32 -30.98 69.63
CA SER A 336 -8.46 -29.85 69.24
C SER A 336 -7.26 -29.60 70.18
N LEU A 337 -7.01 -30.48 71.14
CA LEU A 337 -5.75 -30.57 71.90
C LEU A 337 -4.71 -31.49 71.22
N PHE A 338 -5.12 -32.24 70.19
CA PHE A 338 -4.34 -33.29 69.52
C PHE A 338 -4.52 -33.31 68.00
N THR A 339 -5.28 -32.37 67.43
CA THR A 339 -5.56 -32.26 65.99
C THR A 339 -5.51 -30.80 65.60
N ASP A 340 -4.74 -30.51 64.56
CA ASP A 340 -4.74 -29.20 63.92
C ASP A 340 -6.00 -29.04 63.03
N ARG A 341 -6.38 -27.79 62.79
CA ARG A 341 -7.48 -27.37 61.91
C ARG A 341 -6.91 -26.34 60.97
N ASP A 342 -6.57 -26.79 59.77
CA ASP A 342 -6.22 -25.90 58.66
C ASP A 342 -7.47 -25.11 58.22
N VAL A 343 -7.28 -23.82 57.97
CA VAL A 343 -8.29 -22.89 57.46
C VAL A 343 -7.62 -22.01 56.41
N ASP A 344 -8.26 -21.86 55.26
CA ASP A 344 -7.76 -20.98 54.21
C ASP A 344 -7.85 -19.52 54.63
N ALA A 345 -6.86 -18.73 54.23
CA ALA A 345 -6.82 -17.31 54.53
C ALA A 345 -7.82 -16.55 53.65
N VAL A 346 -8.52 -15.57 54.22
CA VAL A 346 -9.44 -14.73 53.45
C VAL A 346 -8.62 -13.70 52.68
N LEU A 347 -8.71 -13.76 51.35
CA LEU A 347 -8.05 -12.81 50.45
C LEU A 347 -9.06 -11.79 49.93
N THR A 348 -8.69 -10.52 49.93
CA THR A 348 -9.29 -9.53 49.04
C THR A 348 -8.59 -9.61 47.69
N ALA A 349 -9.36 -9.79 46.61
CA ALA A 349 -8.87 -9.68 45.25
C ALA A 349 -9.67 -8.60 44.50
N ASP A 350 -8.98 -7.74 43.76
CA ASP A 350 -9.61 -6.91 42.73
C ASP A 350 -9.75 -7.77 41.46
N GLU A 351 -10.99 -8.18 41.15
CA GLU A 351 -11.30 -9.01 39.98
C GLU A 351 -10.79 -8.39 38.66
N THR A 352 -10.75 -7.06 38.55
CA THR A 352 -10.27 -6.37 37.35
C THR A 352 -8.75 -6.42 37.25
N ALA A 353 -8.04 -6.22 38.37
CA ALA A 353 -6.59 -6.30 38.42
C ALA A 353 -6.08 -7.74 38.22
N LEU A 354 -6.76 -8.72 38.82
CA LEU A 354 -6.48 -10.15 38.63
C LEU A 354 -6.74 -10.57 37.18
N ALA A 355 -7.89 -10.19 36.60
CA ALA A 355 -8.17 -10.47 35.19
C ALA A 355 -7.13 -9.84 34.26
N ALA A 356 -6.68 -8.60 34.51
CA ALA A 356 -5.63 -7.96 33.74
C ALA A 356 -4.27 -8.69 33.83
N GLN A 357 -3.91 -9.21 35.02
CA GLN A 357 -2.69 -9.99 35.21
C GLN A 357 -2.77 -11.37 34.53
N VAL A 358 -3.94 -12.02 34.57
CA VAL A 358 -4.21 -13.27 33.85
C VAL A 358 -4.20 -13.05 32.34
N GLU A 359 -4.74 -11.94 31.83
CA GLU A 359 -4.69 -11.60 30.40
C GLU A 359 -3.25 -11.29 29.93
N GLN A 360 -2.42 -10.68 30.77
CA GLN A 360 -1.00 -10.49 30.47
C GLN A 360 -0.26 -11.83 30.36
N LEU A 361 -0.60 -12.81 31.19
CA LEU A 361 -0.08 -14.18 31.07
C LEU A 361 -0.63 -14.86 29.82
N ALA A 362 -1.94 -14.77 29.57
CA ALA A 362 -2.60 -15.30 28.38
C ALA A 362 -1.95 -14.78 27.08
N ALA A 363 -1.60 -13.51 26.99
CA ALA A 363 -0.89 -12.94 25.84
C ALA A 363 0.51 -13.57 25.55
N THR A 364 1.04 -14.39 26.47
CA THR A 364 2.28 -15.18 26.28
C THR A 364 2.05 -16.69 26.20
N VAL A 365 0.92 -17.19 26.70
CA VAL A 365 0.54 -18.60 26.74
C VAL A 365 -0.32 -18.99 25.53
N ASP A 366 -1.21 -18.09 25.12
CA ASP A 366 -2.19 -18.27 24.05
C ASP A 366 -1.47 -18.30 22.70
N ARG A 367 -1.68 -19.39 21.95
CA ARG A 367 -1.14 -19.62 20.62
C ARG A 367 -2.24 -20.23 19.76
N ALA A 368 -2.55 -19.63 18.62
CA ALA A 368 -3.45 -20.24 17.63
C ALA A 368 -2.82 -21.53 17.06
N PRO A 369 -3.61 -22.57 16.74
CA PRO A 369 -3.09 -23.76 16.07
C PRO A 369 -2.49 -23.37 14.71
N VAL A 370 -1.38 -24.03 14.35
CA VAL A 370 -0.71 -23.88 13.05
C VAL A 370 -0.72 -25.23 12.36
N ASP A 371 -1.53 -25.34 11.31
CA ASP A 371 -1.69 -26.56 10.52
C ASP A 371 -0.40 -26.97 9.81
N ALA A 372 -0.21 -28.28 9.62
CA ALA A 372 0.85 -28.80 8.78
C ALA A 372 0.65 -28.33 7.33
N THR A 373 1.71 -27.84 6.70
CA THR A 373 1.63 -27.31 5.33
C THR A 373 2.94 -27.49 4.57
N ILE A 374 2.98 -27.06 3.31
CA ILE A 374 4.13 -27.19 2.43
C ILE A 374 4.55 -25.79 1.99
N THR A 375 5.84 -25.51 2.06
CA THR A 375 6.44 -24.27 1.52
C THR A 375 7.43 -24.58 0.42
N LEU A 376 7.59 -23.65 -0.53
CA LEU A 376 8.42 -23.82 -1.73
C LEU A 376 9.49 -22.71 -1.77
N ASP A 377 10.76 -23.08 -1.65
CA ASP A 377 11.88 -22.17 -1.95
C ASP A 377 12.33 -22.41 -3.40
N GLY A 378 11.87 -21.54 -4.30
CA GLY A 378 12.06 -21.69 -5.75
C GLY A 378 11.33 -22.92 -6.31
N THR A 379 11.97 -24.08 -6.27
CA THR A 379 11.41 -25.38 -6.65
C THR A 379 11.70 -26.49 -5.63
N GLU A 380 12.23 -26.16 -4.46
CA GLU A 380 12.51 -27.12 -3.39
C GLU A 380 11.36 -27.09 -2.36
N PRO A 381 10.54 -28.16 -2.27
CA PRO A 381 9.45 -28.22 -1.31
C PRO A 381 9.94 -28.65 0.06
N THR A 382 9.43 -28.00 1.10
CA THR A 382 9.73 -28.30 2.50
C THR A 382 8.43 -28.42 3.30
N LEU A 383 8.38 -29.43 4.18
CA LEU A 383 7.28 -29.64 5.10
C LEU A 383 7.40 -28.66 6.28
N VAL A 384 6.29 -28.01 6.62
CA VAL A 384 6.12 -27.25 7.86
C VAL A 384 5.36 -28.14 8.83
N GLU A 385 6.00 -28.48 9.94
CA GLU A 385 5.41 -29.31 11.00
C GLU A 385 4.24 -28.58 11.68
N PRO A 386 3.17 -29.30 12.05
CA PRO A 386 2.04 -28.73 12.77
C PRO A 386 2.43 -28.33 14.19
N VAL A 387 1.71 -27.34 14.73
CA VAL A 387 1.88 -26.90 16.12
C VAL A 387 0.49 -26.67 16.72
N ASP A 388 0.13 -27.48 17.72
CA ASP A 388 -1.18 -27.38 18.39
C ASP A 388 -1.41 -25.99 19.00
N GLY A 389 -2.67 -25.57 18.96
CA GLY A 389 -3.15 -24.38 19.62
C GLY A 389 -3.24 -24.58 21.12
N ARG A 390 -3.09 -23.50 21.87
CA ARG A 390 -3.25 -23.48 23.32
C ARG A 390 -3.92 -22.18 23.73
N THR A 391 -4.83 -22.25 24.68
CA THR A 391 -5.44 -21.08 25.32
C THR A 391 -5.49 -21.25 26.83
N LEU A 392 -5.08 -20.24 27.58
CA LEU A 392 -5.18 -20.20 29.03
C LEU A 392 -6.66 -20.16 29.45
N ASP A 393 -7.08 -21.10 30.31
CA ASP A 393 -8.38 -20.99 30.97
C ASP A 393 -8.29 -19.86 31.99
N ARG A 394 -8.77 -18.69 31.59
CA ARG A 394 -8.71 -17.45 32.38
C ARG A 394 -9.46 -17.57 33.70
N ALA A 395 -10.53 -18.36 33.76
CA ALA A 395 -11.34 -18.54 34.97
C ALA A 395 -10.64 -19.53 35.92
N GLY A 396 -10.25 -20.70 35.42
CA GLY A 396 -9.50 -21.70 36.19
C GLY A 396 -8.13 -21.19 36.65
N ALA A 397 -7.46 -20.34 35.88
CA ALA A 397 -6.21 -19.69 36.30
C ALA A 397 -6.42 -18.73 37.48
N ALA A 398 -7.47 -17.90 37.46
CA ALA A 398 -7.81 -17.03 38.58
C ALA A 398 -8.18 -17.82 39.86
N GLU A 399 -8.90 -18.94 39.71
CA GLU A 399 -9.21 -19.86 40.82
C GLU A 399 -7.95 -20.54 41.36
N ALA A 400 -7.10 -21.10 40.49
CA ALA A 400 -5.84 -21.74 40.89
C ALA A 400 -4.90 -20.80 41.64
N ILE A 401 -4.78 -19.55 41.16
CA ILE A 401 -3.99 -18.49 41.81
C ILE A 401 -4.55 -18.19 43.21
N THR A 402 -5.84 -17.88 43.31
CA THR A 402 -6.44 -17.45 44.58
C THR A 402 -6.48 -18.58 45.61
N ALA A 403 -6.80 -19.81 45.20
CA ALA A 403 -6.78 -20.99 46.07
C ALA A 403 -5.37 -21.29 46.61
N THR A 404 -4.35 -21.25 45.76
CA THR A 404 -2.96 -21.55 46.17
C THR A 404 -2.42 -20.51 47.16
N LEU A 405 -2.74 -19.23 46.94
CA LEU A 405 -2.37 -18.15 47.87
C LEU A 405 -3.15 -18.22 49.19
N ALA A 406 -4.44 -18.57 49.16
CA ALA A 406 -5.28 -18.70 50.35
C ALA A 406 -4.85 -19.88 51.25
N ALA A 407 -4.45 -21.00 50.64
CA ALA A 407 -3.87 -22.15 51.32
C ALA A 407 -2.45 -21.89 51.89
N GLY A 408 -1.83 -20.75 51.57
CA GLY A 408 -0.49 -20.39 52.03
C GLY A 408 0.63 -21.15 51.33
N GLY A 409 0.48 -21.40 50.02
CA GLY A 409 1.48 -22.05 49.16
C GLY A 409 2.89 -21.48 49.31
N ALA A 410 3.90 -22.32 49.06
CA ALA A 410 5.29 -21.89 49.16
C ALA A 410 5.66 -20.96 48.00
N VAL A 411 6.37 -19.88 48.31
CA VAL A 411 6.74 -18.81 47.35
C VAL A 411 7.58 -19.32 46.16
N ASP A 412 8.35 -20.41 46.37
CA ASP A 412 9.19 -21.02 45.34
C ASP A 412 8.50 -22.15 44.55
N ASP A 413 7.31 -22.61 44.97
CA ASP A 413 6.57 -23.70 44.32
C ASP A 413 5.66 -23.11 43.21
N PRO A 414 5.79 -23.53 41.93
CA PRO A 414 5.01 -22.93 40.85
C PRO A 414 3.51 -23.23 40.92
N ILE A 415 2.69 -22.22 40.66
CA ILE A 415 1.24 -22.37 40.50
C ILE A 415 0.96 -22.92 39.10
N GLU A 416 0.43 -24.12 39.00
CA GLU A 416 -0.03 -24.71 37.74
C GLU A 416 -1.34 -24.04 37.30
N LEU A 417 -1.35 -23.47 36.09
CA LEU A 417 -2.52 -22.81 35.49
C LEU A 417 -3.13 -23.72 34.41
N PRO A 418 -4.46 -23.94 34.41
CA PRO A 418 -5.12 -24.78 33.41
C PRO A 418 -5.07 -24.15 32.02
N VAL A 419 -4.85 -24.99 31.01
CA VAL A 419 -4.85 -24.60 29.58
C VAL A 419 -5.71 -25.57 28.80
N ASP A 420 -6.46 -25.04 27.84
CA ASP A 420 -7.14 -25.82 26.81
C ASP A 420 -6.23 -25.98 25.59
N VAL A 421 -6.10 -27.20 25.08
CA VAL A 421 -5.33 -27.51 23.86
C VAL A 421 -6.30 -27.67 22.70
N THR A 422 -6.00 -26.99 21.59
CA THR A 422 -6.73 -27.09 20.33
C THR A 422 -5.87 -27.84 19.33
N GLU A 423 -6.23 -29.08 19.01
CA GLU A 423 -5.53 -29.88 17.99
C GLU A 423 -5.55 -29.17 16.62
N VAL A 424 -4.48 -29.34 15.84
CA VAL A 424 -4.44 -28.90 14.44
C VAL A 424 -5.49 -29.61 13.57
N GLN A 425 -5.93 -28.96 12.49
CA GLN A 425 -6.83 -29.56 11.50
C GLN A 425 -6.06 -30.49 10.56
N VAL A 426 -4.90 -30.03 10.04
CA VAL A 426 -4.05 -30.81 9.14
C VAL A 426 -2.85 -31.36 9.91
N ALA A 427 -2.80 -32.68 10.04
CA ALA A 427 -1.70 -33.40 10.67
C ALA A 427 -0.47 -33.53 9.75
N ALA A 428 0.70 -33.76 10.36
CA ALA A 428 1.98 -33.90 9.65
C ALA A 428 1.94 -34.99 8.57
N GLU A 429 1.25 -36.09 8.84
CA GLU A 429 1.09 -37.23 7.94
C GLU A 429 0.35 -36.86 6.65
N GLU A 430 -0.65 -35.98 6.72
CA GLU A 430 -1.41 -35.53 5.54
C GLU A 430 -0.57 -34.58 4.68
N ALA A 431 0.08 -33.60 5.29
CA ALA A 431 0.97 -32.69 4.56
C ALA A 431 2.18 -33.44 3.96
N ALA A 432 2.72 -34.45 4.65
CA ALA A 432 3.76 -35.35 4.12
C ALA A 432 3.22 -36.21 2.95
N ARG A 433 2.00 -36.74 3.05
CA ARG A 433 1.36 -37.48 1.96
C ARG A 433 1.15 -36.59 0.72
N VAL A 434 0.65 -35.37 0.89
CA VAL A 434 0.46 -34.41 -0.20
C VAL A 434 1.80 -33.99 -0.83
N LEU A 435 2.84 -33.82 -0.02
CA LEU A 435 4.20 -33.58 -0.48
C LEU A 435 4.71 -34.72 -1.38
N GLU A 436 4.64 -35.96 -0.92
CA GLU A 436 5.16 -37.13 -1.65
C GLU A 436 4.30 -37.55 -2.85
N GLU A 437 2.98 -37.53 -2.72
CA GLU A 437 2.04 -38.03 -3.75
C GLU A 437 1.65 -36.96 -4.78
N THR A 438 1.72 -35.67 -4.44
CA THR A 438 1.27 -34.57 -5.31
C THR A 438 2.39 -33.61 -5.69
N VAL A 439 3.08 -33.01 -4.71
CA VAL A 439 4.04 -31.91 -4.99
C VAL A 439 5.33 -32.40 -5.63
N VAL A 440 5.94 -33.46 -5.12
CA VAL A 440 7.17 -34.03 -5.71
C VAL A 440 6.93 -34.50 -7.16
N PRO A 441 5.83 -35.21 -7.49
CA PRO A 441 5.46 -35.47 -8.88
C PRO A 441 5.21 -34.20 -9.71
N ALA A 442 4.46 -33.21 -9.18
CA ALA A 442 4.19 -31.95 -9.87
C ALA A 442 5.48 -31.26 -10.35
N LEU A 443 6.50 -31.22 -9.49
CA LEU A 443 7.76 -30.55 -9.76
C LEU A 443 8.79 -31.39 -10.54
N SER A 444 8.50 -32.66 -10.84
CA SER A 444 9.44 -33.56 -11.52
C SER A 444 9.66 -33.25 -13.01
N ALA A 445 8.71 -32.60 -13.66
CA ALA A 445 8.73 -32.32 -15.11
C ALA A 445 7.78 -31.17 -15.49
N PRO A 446 8.12 -30.38 -16.53
CA PRO A 446 7.26 -29.32 -17.04
C PRO A 446 6.00 -29.88 -17.74
N VAL A 447 5.03 -29.01 -18.00
CA VAL A 447 3.81 -29.34 -18.76
C VAL A 447 3.76 -28.55 -20.07
N THR A 448 3.55 -29.23 -21.19
CA THR A 448 3.35 -28.57 -22.48
C THR A 448 1.90 -28.13 -22.63
N VAL A 449 1.65 -26.83 -22.77
CA VAL A 449 0.37 -26.28 -23.22
C VAL A 449 0.37 -26.26 -24.73
N VAL A 450 -0.64 -26.86 -25.36
CA VAL A 450 -0.84 -26.84 -26.81
C VAL A 450 -2.04 -25.96 -27.13
N GLY A 451 -1.91 -25.11 -28.15
CA GLY A 451 -2.98 -24.21 -28.57
C GLY A 451 -4.18 -24.96 -29.16
N PRO A 452 -5.41 -24.40 -29.19
CA PRO A 452 -6.61 -25.10 -29.66
C PRO A 452 -6.51 -25.66 -31.09
N ALA A 453 -5.71 -25.00 -31.95
CA ALA A 453 -5.47 -25.42 -33.33
C ALA A 453 -4.37 -26.48 -33.50
N GLY A 454 -3.63 -26.82 -32.43
CA GLY A 454 -2.56 -27.82 -32.43
C GLY A 454 -1.26 -27.42 -33.15
N SER A 455 -1.17 -26.19 -33.68
CA SER A 455 -0.01 -25.66 -34.42
C SER A 455 1.09 -25.09 -33.54
N GLU A 456 0.77 -24.74 -32.30
CA GLU A 456 1.62 -24.01 -31.36
C GLU A 456 1.67 -24.73 -30.02
N SER A 457 2.80 -24.61 -29.33
CA SER A 457 3.01 -25.18 -28.00
C SER A 457 3.97 -24.34 -27.18
N VAL A 458 3.65 -24.14 -25.91
CA VAL A 458 4.48 -23.43 -24.92
C VAL A 458 4.67 -24.35 -23.73
N GLU A 459 5.89 -24.45 -23.24
CA GLU A 459 6.21 -25.23 -22.04
C GLU A 459 6.01 -24.37 -20.79
N VAL A 460 5.22 -24.85 -19.83
CA VAL A 460 5.13 -24.29 -18.49
C VAL A 460 6.26 -24.91 -17.67
N PRO A 461 7.32 -24.15 -17.32
CA PRO A 461 8.47 -24.69 -16.62
C PRO A 461 8.11 -25.01 -15.16
N VAL A 462 8.87 -25.94 -14.56
CA VAL A 462 8.73 -26.33 -13.14
C VAL A 462 8.78 -25.11 -12.20
N THR A 463 9.53 -24.06 -12.54
CA THR A 463 9.57 -22.80 -11.77
C THR A 463 8.24 -22.05 -11.76
N ALA A 464 7.51 -22.04 -12.87
CA ALA A 464 6.19 -21.41 -12.95
C ALA A 464 5.11 -22.27 -12.24
N ILE A 465 5.24 -23.60 -12.33
CA ILE A 465 4.40 -24.54 -11.56
C ILE A 465 4.62 -24.31 -10.06
N ALA A 466 5.86 -24.37 -9.58
CA ALA A 466 6.19 -24.16 -8.17
C ALA A 466 5.72 -22.79 -7.65
N ALA A 467 5.97 -21.71 -8.41
CA ALA A 467 5.53 -20.37 -8.02
C ALA A 467 4.01 -20.21 -7.95
N SER A 468 3.22 -21.05 -8.63
CA SER A 468 1.75 -20.97 -8.63
C SER A 468 1.07 -22.04 -7.79
N LEU A 469 1.77 -23.01 -7.20
CA LEU A 469 1.15 -23.98 -6.29
C LEU A 469 0.71 -23.31 -4.98
N THR A 470 -0.53 -23.57 -4.57
CA THR A 470 -1.11 -23.11 -3.30
C THR A 470 -1.59 -24.28 -2.46
N PHE A 471 -1.44 -24.16 -1.13
CA PHE A 471 -1.79 -25.18 -0.15
C PHE A 471 -2.79 -24.62 0.86
N THR A 472 -3.99 -25.19 0.93
CA THR A 472 -5.09 -24.67 1.75
C THR A 472 -5.64 -25.78 2.65
N PRO A 473 -5.50 -25.67 3.98
CA PRO A 473 -6.17 -26.54 4.94
C PRO A 473 -7.68 -26.60 4.69
N GLN A 474 -8.29 -27.78 4.88
CA GLN A 474 -9.74 -27.99 4.76
C GLN A 474 -10.33 -28.47 6.09
N ASP A 475 -11.61 -28.17 6.33
CA ASP A 475 -12.34 -28.55 7.55
C ASP A 475 -12.43 -30.09 7.78
N ASP A 476 -12.11 -30.90 6.77
CA ASP A 476 -12.04 -32.37 6.86
C ASP A 476 -10.65 -32.92 7.21
N GLY A 477 -9.69 -32.02 7.48
CA GLY A 477 -8.30 -32.32 7.82
C GLY A 477 -7.39 -32.61 6.62
N THR A 478 -7.87 -32.43 5.38
CA THR A 478 -7.04 -32.57 4.17
C THR A 478 -6.30 -31.28 3.81
N LEU A 479 -5.17 -31.39 3.09
CA LEU A 479 -4.44 -30.26 2.55
C LEU A 479 -4.71 -30.11 1.05
N ALA A 480 -5.62 -29.20 0.67
CA ALA A 480 -5.98 -28.99 -0.72
C ALA A 480 -4.83 -28.31 -1.50
N VAL A 481 -4.47 -28.90 -2.64
CA VAL A 481 -3.50 -28.33 -3.60
C VAL A 481 -4.25 -27.70 -4.76
N ALA A 482 -3.90 -26.47 -5.11
CA ALA A 482 -4.40 -25.79 -6.30
C ALA A 482 -3.27 -25.05 -7.03
N VAL A 483 -3.58 -24.53 -8.22
CA VAL A 483 -2.70 -23.67 -9.02
C VAL A 483 -3.34 -22.28 -9.06
N ASP A 484 -2.65 -21.25 -8.59
CA ASP A 484 -3.14 -19.87 -8.61
C ASP A 484 -3.15 -19.29 -10.04
N PRO A 485 -4.33 -18.94 -10.60
CA PRO A 485 -4.42 -18.43 -11.96
C PRO A 485 -3.70 -17.10 -12.17
N ALA A 486 -3.70 -16.22 -11.16
CA ALA A 486 -3.11 -14.89 -11.28
C ALA A 486 -1.58 -14.96 -11.34
N THR A 487 -0.98 -15.78 -10.48
CA THR A 487 0.47 -16.01 -10.45
C THR A 487 0.93 -16.77 -11.69
N LEU A 488 0.18 -17.76 -12.15
CA LEU A 488 0.49 -18.45 -13.41
C LEU A 488 0.44 -17.48 -14.61
N GLN A 489 -0.56 -16.59 -14.67
CA GLN A 489 -0.65 -15.55 -15.70
C GLN A 489 0.52 -14.54 -15.60
N ALA A 490 0.92 -14.15 -14.40
CA ALA A 490 2.05 -13.24 -14.19
C ALA A 490 3.40 -13.86 -14.62
N GLN A 491 3.58 -15.17 -14.45
CA GLN A 491 4.78 -15.89 -14.89
C GLN A 491 4.80 -16.20 -16.40
N MET A 492 3.65 -16.51 -16.99
CA MET A 492 3.56 -17.07 -18.35
C MET A 492 2.91 -16.16 -19.40
N GLY A 493 2.35 -15.01 -19.02
CA GLY A 493 1.50 -14.19 -19.89
C GLY A 493 2.14 -13.77 -21.22
N GLU A 494 3.41 -13.36 -21.22
CA GLU A 494 4.15 -13.02 -22.45
C GLU A 494 4.36 -14.26 -23.34
N ALA A 495 4.76 -15.39 -22.73
CA ALA A 495 5.00 -16.64 -23.44
C ALA A 495 3.71 -17.22 -24.07
N PHE A 496 2.56 -17.04 -23.41
CA PHE A 496 1.25 -17.43 -23.93
C PHE A 496 0.68 -16.47 -25.00
N GLY A 497 1.33 -15.33 -25.25
CA GLY A 497 0.94 -14.38 -26.29
C GLY A 497 0.95 -14.96 -27.72
N VAL A 498 1.57 -16.13 -27.94
CA VAL A 498 1.53 -16.84 -29.23
C VAL A 498 0.13 -17.38 -29.57
N PHE A 499 -0.65 -17.79 -28.58
CA PHE A 499 -1.86 -18.60 -28.81
C PHE A 499 -3.09 -17.83 -29.30
N GLY A 500 -3.01 -16.50 -29.45
CA GLY A 500 -4.17 -15.67 -29.77
C GLY A 500 -3.79 -14.31 -30.34
N SER A 501 -4.52 -13.27 -29.95
CA SER A 501 -4.34 -11.90 -30.46
C SER A 501 -4.18 -10.91 -29.31
N PRO A 502 -3.24 -9.96 -29.37
CA PRO A 502 -3.07 -8.96 -28.33
C PRO A 502 -4.32 -8.10 -28.20
N ALA A 503 -4.61 -7.65 -26.97
CA ALA A 503 -5.59 -6.61 -26.74
C ALA A 503 -5.09 -5.26 -27.29
N GLN A 504 -6.02 -4.37 -27.62
CA GLN A 504 -5.74 -3.00 -28.04
C GLN A 504 -6.34 -2.05 -27.02
N ASP A 505 -5.49 -1.21 -26.42
CA ASP A 505 -5.91 -0.22 -25.44
C ASP A 505 -6.84 0.85 -26.03
N ALA A 506 -7.79 1.30 -25.22
CA ALA A 506 -8.54 2.51 -25.50
C ALA A 506 -7.56 3.69 -25.54
N ARG A 507 -7.76 4.62 -26.48
CA ARG A 507 -6.90 5.79 -26.65
C ARG A 507 -7.72 7.05 -26.83
N PHE A 508 -7.11 8.20 -26.55
CA PHE A 508 -7.71 9.48 -26.84
C PHE A 508 -7.28 9.96 -28.22
N GLU A 509 -8.24 10.44 -29.02
CA GLU A 509 -8.00 11.01 -30.35
C GLU A 509 -8.54 12.44 -30.38
N VAL A 510 -7.67 13.39 -30.76
CA VAL A 510 -8.00 14.82 -30.85
C VAL A 510 -8.32 15.16 -32.31
N SER A 511 -9.48 15.77 -32.54
CA SER A 511 -9.94 16.19 -33.87
C SER A 511 -10.39 17.65 -33.83
N GLY A 512 -9.45 18.57 -34.09
CA GLY A 512 -9.70 20.01 -33.99
C GLY A 512 -9.86 20.43 -32.53
N ASP A 513 -10.99 21.04 -32.20
CA ASP A 513 -11.31 21.49 -30.83
C ASP A 513 -12.04 20.43 -29.97
N THR A 514 -12.08 19.15 -30.41
CA THR A 514 -12.71 18.05 -29.65
C THR A 514 -11.74 16.89 -29.39
N ILE A 515 -11.97 16.17 -28.29
CA ILE A 515 -11.28 14.94 -27.92
C ILE A 515 -12.30 13.81 -27.75
N ALA A 516 -11.96 12.59 -28.17
CA ALA A 516 -12.84 11.43 -28.07
C ALA A 516 -12.05 10.18 -27.64
N VAL A 517 -12.71 9.27 -26.94
CA VAL A 517 -12.18 7.93 -26.65
C VAL A 517 -12.42 7.04 -27.87
N VAL A 518 -11.36 6.52 -28.47
CA VAL A 518 -11.43 5.36 -29.36
C VAL A 518 -11.53 4.12 -28.47
N PRO A 519 -12.55 3.27 -28.64
CA PRO A 519 -12.74 2.08 -27.81
C PRO A 519 -11.56 1.10 -27.85
N SER A 520 -11.32 0.46 -26.72
CA SER A 520 -10.46 -0.72 -26.60
C SER A 520 -11.04 -1.90 -27.38
N VAL A 521 -10.17 -2.84 -27.76
CA VAL A 521 -10.56 -4.14 -28.31
C VAL A 521 -9.90 -5.23 -27.48
N ASP A 522 -10.69 -6.07 -26.83
CA ASP A 522 -10.16 -7.18 -26.05
C ASP A 522 -9.40 -8.17 -26.94
N GLY A 523 -8.30 -8.67 -26.40
CA GLY A 523 -7.49 -9.71 -27.02
C GLY A 523 -8.09 -11.10 -26.83
N GLN A 524 -7.42 -12.09 -27.39
CA GLN A 524 -7.64 -13.50 -27.09
C GLN A 524 -6.33 -14.10 -26.59
N GLY A 525 -6.39 -14.87 -25.52
CA GLY A 525 -5.24 -15.54 -24.93
C GLY A 525 -5.68 -16.71 -24.08
N ILE A 526 -4.73 -17.47 -23.54
CA ILE A 526 -5.05 -18.62 -22.68
C ILE A 526 -5.82 -18.14 -21.44
N ASN A 527 -6.97 -18.75 -21.16
CA ASN A 527 -7.72 -18.49 -19.95
C ASN A 527 -6.95 -19.08 -18.74
N PRO A 528 -6.44 -18.26 -17.81
CA PRO A 528 -5.55 -18.76 -16.76
C PRO A 528 -6.28 -19.62 -15.73
N ALA A 529 -7.56 -19.37 -15.47
CA ALA A 529 -8.35 -20.18 -14.54
C ALA A 529 -8.61 -21.58 -15.10
N GLN A 530 -9.05 -21.66 -16.37
CA GLN A 530 -9.23 -22.96 -17.01
C GLN A 530 -7.91 -23.71 -17.22
N LEU A 531 -6.79 -22.99 -17.45
CA LEU A 531 -5.49 -23.63 -17.49
C LEU A 531 -5.08 -24.19 -16.12
N ALA A 532 -5.28 -23.45 -15.03
CA ALA A 532 -5.01 -23.93 -13.67
C ALA A 532 -5.80 -25.22 -13.35
N ASP A 533 -7.11 -25.23 -13.64
CA ASP A 533 -7.98 -26.40 -13.49
C ASP A 533 -7.51 -27.61 -14.33
N GLN A 534 -6.99 -27.36 -15.54
CA GLN A 534 -6.46 -28.40 -16.42
C GLN A 534 -5.08 -28.93 -16.00
N LEU A 535 -4.24 -28.08 -15.41
CA LEU A 535 -2.88 -28.46 -15.00
C LEU A 535 -2.92 -29.44 -13.82
N LEU A 536 -3.70 -29.13 -12.77
CA LEU A 536 -3.72 -29.89 -11.52
C LEU A 536 -3.80 -31.43 -11.69
N PRO A 537 -4.74 -32.02 -12.46
CA PRO A 537 -4.80 -33.48 -12.64
C PRO A 537 -3.66 -34.06 -13.50
N VAL A 538 -2.93 -33.24 -14.26
CA VAL A 538 -1.81 -33.66 -15.13
C VAL A 538 -0.46 -33.53 -14.42
N LEU A 539 -0.36 -32.74 -13.35
CA LEU A 539 0.87 -32.55 -12.56
C LEU A 539 1.38 -33.86 -11.94
N THR A 540 0.51 -34.81 -11.59
CA THR A 540 0.90 -36.10 -11.00
C THR A 540 1.24 -37.19 -12.03
N GLU A 541 0.92 -36.99 -13.31
CA GLU A 541 1.15 -37.98 -14.37
C GLU A 541 2.64 -38.05 -14.78
N PRO A 542 3.14 -39.19 -15.32
CA PRO A 542 4.51 -39.27 -15.82
C PRO A 542 4.69 -38.44 -17.11
N ALA A 543 5.89 -37.90 -17.31
CA ALA A 543 6.22 -37.16 -18.52
C ALA A 543 6.23 -38.05 -19.79
N PRO A 544 5.87 -37.53 -20.98
CA PRO A 544 5.52 -36.14 -21.27
C PRO A 544 4.09 -35.76 -20.86
N ARG A 545 3.95 -34.56 -20.29
CA ARG A 545 2.68 -33.98 -19.82
C ARG A 545 2.15 -32.98 -20.84
N THR A 546 0.86 -33.01 -21.15
CA THR A 546 0.28 -32.10 -22.15
C THR A 546 -1.16 -31.74 -21.80
N VAL A 547 -1.49 -30.45 -21.92
CA VAL A 547 -2.86 -29.91 -21.80
C VAL A 547 -3.19 -29.07 -23.03
N THR A 548 -4.46 -29.03 -23.42
CA THR A 548 -4.94 -28.18 -24.52
C THR A 548 -5.51 -26.89 -23.94
N GLY A 549 -4.77 -25.80 -24.09
CA GLY A 549 -5.15 -24.50 -23.56
C GLY A 549 -6.42 -23.98 -24.22
N VAL A 550 -7.32 -23.39 -23.43
CA VAL A 550 -8.57 -22.79 -23.93
C VAL A 550 -8.39 -21.28 -24.02
N LEU A 551 -8.84 -20.70 -25.14
CA LEU A 551 -8.80 -19.25 -25.33
C LEU A 551 -9.99 -18.58 -24.66
N GLY A 552 -9.70 -17.49 -23.94
CA GLY A 552 -10.68 -16.55 -23.39
C GLY A 552 -10.34 -15.11 -23.79
N PRO A 553 -11.24 -14.15 -23.49
CA PRO A 553 -10.95 -12.73 -23.66
C PRO A 553 -9.82 -12.32 -22.72
N VAL A 554 -8.86 -11.55 -23.24
CA VAL A 554 -7.86 -10.84 -22.44
C VAL A 554 -8.20 -9.36 -22.51
N PRO A 555 -8.63 -8.73 -21.41
CA PRO A 555 -9.02 -7.32 -21.44
C PRO A 555 -7.83 -6.43 -21.78
N ALA A 556 -8.11 -5.29 -22.40
CA ALA A 556 -7.14 -4.23 -22.59
C ALA A 556 -6.57 -3.70 -21.26
N SER A 557 -5.33 -3.21 -21.27
CA SER A 557 -4.67 -2.60 -20.10
C SER A 557 -5.30 -1.26 -19.73
N LEU A 558 -5.83 -0.55 -20.73
CA LEU A 558 -6.75 0.58 -20.56
C LEU A 558 -8.05 0.26 -21.30
N THR A 559 -9.11 -0.09 -20.57
CA THR A 559 -10.41 -0.39 -21.19
C THR A 559 -11.16 0.88 -21.61
N THR A 560 -12.16 0.73 -22.48
CA THR A 560 -13.05 1.81 -22.90
C THR A 560 -13.70 2.51 -21.71
N GLU A 561 -14.19 1.75 -20.74
CA GLU A 561 -14.86 2.23 -19.52
C GLU A 561 -13.87 2.99 -18.63
N GLN A 562 -12.64 2.50 -18.48
CA GLN A 562 -11.59 3.18 -17.73
C GLN A 562 -11.19 4.50 -18.40
N ALA A 563 -11.03 4.52 -19.72
CA ALA A 563 -10.72 5.75 -20.47
C ALA A 563 -11.86 6.79 -20.38
N GLN A 564 -13.12 6.35 -20.43
CA GLN A 564 -14.29 7.21 -20.23
C GLN A 564 -14.39 7.73 -18.79
N ALA A 565 -14.11 6.89 -17.79
CA ALA A 565 -14.14 7.25 -16.37
C ALA A 565 -13.10 8.33 -15.99
N LEU A 566 -12.08 8.55 -16.82
CA LEU A 566 -11.12 9.65 -16.63
C LEU A 566 -11.72 11.04 -16.94
N GLY A 567 -12.93 11.16 -17.51
CA GLY A 567 -13.61 12.45 -17.67
C GLY A 567 -12.88 13.46 -18.57
N ILE A 568 -12.08 12.97 -19.52
CA ILE A 568 -11.36 13.81 -20.50
C ILE A 568 -12.33 14.15 -21.64
N THR A 569 -12.87 15.36 -21.63
CA THR A 569 -13.99 15.77 -22.50
C THR A 569 -13.77 17.09 -23.23
N GLU A 570 -12.96 17.99 -22.69
CA GLU A 570 -12.76 19.35 -23.24
C GLU A 570 -11.31 19.85 -23.07
N LYS A 571 -11.01 20.97 -23.73
CA LYS A 571 -9.72 21.67 -23.62
C LYS A 571 -9.69 22.51 -22.34
N VAL A 572 -8.85 22.12 -21.38
CA VAL A 572 -8.70 22.80 -20.08
C VAL A 572 -7.81 24.04 -20.21
N SER A 573 -6.65 23.89 -20.84
CA SER A 573 -5.72 25.00 -21.11
C SER A 573 -4.85 24.75 -22.34
N SER A 574 -4.24 25.80 -22.87
CA SER A 574 -3.23 25.70 -23.93
C SER A 574 -2.26 26.86 -23.82
N PHE A 575 -0.99 26.64 -24.10
CA PHE A 575 0.03 27.69 -24.13
C PHE A 575 1.02 27.45 -25.26
N THR A 576 1.43 28.52 -25.94
CA THR A 576 2.40 28.50 -27.04
C THR A 576 3.62 29.35 -26.71
N THR A 577 4.82 28.86 -27.03
CA THR A 577 6.04 29.69 -27.03
C THR A 577 6.78 29.61 -28.35
N GLU A 578 7.37 30.75 -28.74
CA GLU A 578 8.15 30.90 -29.97
C GLU A 578 9.66 30.74 -29.70
N PHE A 579 10.38 30.16 -30.67
CA PHE A 579 11.83 30.00 -30.69
C PHE A 579 12.38 30.14 -32.12
N THR A 580 13.60 30.66 -32.26
CA THR A 580 14.23 30.90 -33.57
C THR A 580 15.50 30.07 -33.81
N ASN A 581 15.95 29.31 -32.81
CA ASN A 581 17.19 28.54 -32.88
C ASN A 581 16.93 27.09 -33.31
N GLN A 582 17.44 26.68 -34.48
CA GLN A 582 17.21 25.37 -35.08
C GLN A 582 17.72 24.18 -34.22
N ALA A 583 18.85 24.34 -33.54
CA ALA A 583 19.40 23.28 -32.67
C ALA A 583 18.55 23.10 -31.41
N SER A 584 18.13 24.20 -30.78
CA SER A 584 17.15 24.18 -29.69
C SER A 584 15.82 23.57 -30.14
N GLY A 585 15.31 23.95 -31.31
CA GLY A 585 14.08 23.41 -31.89
C GLY A 585 14.13 21.90 -32.13
N THR A 586 15.31 21.38 -32.50
CA THR A 586 15.53 19.93 -32.62
C THR A 586 15.34 19.21 -31.29
N ASN A 587 15.93 19.74 -30.20
CA ASN A 587 15.78 19.18 -28.85
C ASN A 587 14.35 19.31 -28.32
N ILE A 588 13.71 20.46 -28.55
CA ILE A 588 12.32 20.72 -28.16
C ILE A 588 11.37 19.72 -28.84
N ARG A 589 11.59 19.44 -30.13
CA ARG A 589 10.81 18.44 -30.87
C ARG A 589 10.95 17.03 -30.31
N VAL A 590 12.16 16.62 -29.88
CA VAL A 590 12.36 15.29 -29.26
C VAL A 590 11.53 15.19 -27.98
N VAL A 591 11.58 16.19 -27.10
CA VAL A 591 10.76 16.22 -25.88
C VAL A 591 9.27 16.28 -26.19
N ALA A 592 8.86 17.09 -27.18
CA ALA A 592 7.46 17.16 -27.61
C ALA A 592 6.94 15.79 -28.08
N ALA A 593 7.66 15.13 -28.99
CA ALA A 593 7.31 13.79 -29.46
C ALA A 593 7.42 12.69 -28.37
N GLU A 594 8.20 12.93 -27.30
CA GLU A 594 8.24 12.03 -26.14
C GLU A 594 7.04 12.23 -25.21
N VAL A 595 6.55 13.47 -25.04
CA VAL A 595 5.50 13.91 -24.09
C VAL A 595 4.09 13.95 -24.70
N ASP A 596 3.97 14.01 -26.02
CA ASP A 596 2.68 13.91 -26.71
C ASP A 596 1.97 12.59 -26.39
N GLY A 597 0.69 12.66 -26.04
CA GLY A 597 -0.10 11.53 -25.61
C GLY A 597 0.07 11.12 -24.13
N ALA A 598 0.84 11.87 -23.33
CA ALA A 598 0.98 11.56 -21.90
C ALA A 598 -0.36 11.69 -21.17
N LEU A 599 -0.71 10.66 -20.41
CA LEU A 599 -1.95 10.56 -19.64
C LEU A 599 -1.64 10.60 -18.14
N VAL A 600 -2.02 11.69 -17.47
CA VAL A 600 -1.75 11.92 -16.05
C VAL A 600 -3.04 11.70 -15.25
N ARG A 601 -3.07 10.64 -14.45
CA ARG A 601 -4.27 10.19 -13.71
C ARG A 601 -4.60 11.11 -12.53
N PRO A 602 -5.84 11.06 -12.01
CA PRO A 602 -6.20 11.74 -10.75
C PRO A 602 -5.20 11.44 -9.62
N GLY A 603 -4.73 12.49 -8.94
CA GLY A 603 -3.73 12.41 -7.87
C GLY A 603 -2.27 12.20 -8.31
N GLU A 604 -2.01 11.95 -9.60
CA GLU A 604 -0.67 11.60 -10.10
C GLU A 604 0.24 12.83 -10.26
N THR A 605 1.54 12.69 -9.94
CA THR A 605 2.55 13.74 -10.15
C THR A 605 3.38 13.46 -11.38
N PHE A 606 3.25 14.30 -12.41
CA PHE A 606 4.10 14.28 -13.59
C PHE A 606 5.48 14.87 -13.26
N SER A 607 6.54 14.27 -13.82
CA SER A 607 7.93 14.75 -13.74
C SER A 607 8.54 14.80 -15.14
N LEU A 608 8.95 15.97 -15.62
CA LEU A 608 9.47 16.12 -16.98
C LEU A 608 10.78 15.34 -17.18
N ASN A 609 11.68 15.35 -16.21
CA ASN A 609 12.91 14.54 -16.24
C ASN A 609 12.61 13.04 -16.09
N GLY A 610 11.66 12.65 -15.23
CA GLY A 610 11.26 11.25 -15.07
C GLY A 610 10.66 10.67 -16.35
N TYR A 611 9.79 11.44 -17.02
CA TYR A 611 9.06 11.01 -18.20
C TYR A 611 9.92 10.96 -19.48
N THR A 612 10.80 11.93 -19.69
CA THR A 612 11.73 11.94 -20.86
C THR A 612 12.94 11.03 -20.68
N GLY A 613 13.39 10.79 -19.46
CA GLY A 613 14.60 10.02 -19.19
C GLY A 613 15.88 10.70 -19.72
N PRO A 614 16.93 9.92 -20.06
CA PRO A 614 18.25 10.47 -20.38
C PRO A 614 18.33 11.22 -21.72
N ARG A 615 18.89 12.44 -21.72
CA ARG A 615 18.88 13.36 -22.87
C ARG A 615 20.19 13.40 -23.65
N GLY A 616 20.69 12.22 -24.04
CA GLY A 616 21.92 12.06 -24.81
C GLY A 616 21.72 12.11 -26.34
N THR A 617 22.82 12.08 -27.08
CA THR A 617 22.80 12.02 -28.55
C THR A 617 22.17 10.73 -29.08
N ALA A 618 22.22 9.64 -28.31
CA ALA A 618 21.58 8.36 -28.65
C ALA A 618 20.05 8.46 -28.67
N GLN A 619 19.48 9.40 -27.90
CA GLN A 619 18.05 9.68 -27.86
C GLN A 619 17.62 10.72 -28.92
N GLY A 620 18.56 11.27 -29.70
CA GLY A 620 18.29 12.22 -30.78
C GLY A 620 18.56 13.68 -30.42
N TYR A 621 19.01 13.98 -29.19
CA TYR A 621 19.36 15.32 -28.75
C TYR A 621 20.67 15.81 -29.40
N VAL A 622 20.74 17.11 -29.70
CA VAL A 622 21.89 17.78 -30.32
C VAL A 622 22.50 18.84 -29.39
N PRO A 623 23.79 19.18 -29.57
CA PRO A 623 24.41 20.31 -28.88
C PRO A 623 23.71 21.63 -29.22
N ALA A 624 23.14 22.28 -28.22
CA ALA A 624 22.47 23.57 -28.33
C ALA A 624 22.90 24.49 -27.18
N ALA A 625 22.50 25.76 -27.24
CA ALA A 625 22.89 26.74 -26.23
C ALA A 625 22.34 26.38 -24.84
N VAL A 626 23.18 26.52 -23.82
CA VAL A 626 22.83 26.41 -22.40
C VAL A 626 23.42 27.57 -21.63
N ILE A 627 22.82 27.88 -20.48
CA ILE A 627 23.33 28.86 -19.53
C ILE A 627 24.06 28.08 -18.44
N SER A 628 25.35 28.35 -18.25
CA SER A 628 26.17 27.70 -17.22
C SER A 628 26.99 28.76 -16.48
N GLY A 629 26.85 28.84 -15.15
CA GLY A 629 27.54 29.85 -14.33
C GLY A 629 27.18 31.31 -14.62
N GLY A 630 26.12 31.57 -15.40
CA GLY A 630 25.75 32.90 -15.90
C GLY A 630 26.20 33.20 -17.34
N GLU A 631 26.98 32.30 -17.95
CA GLU A 631 27.50 32.44 -19.31
C GLU A 631 26.77 31.56 -20.33
N LEU A 632 26.78 31.97 -21.60
CA LEU A 632 26.31 31.16 -22.72
C LEU A 632 27.37 30.14 -23.15
N SER A 633 27.02 28.85 -23.03
CA SER A 633 27.82 27.70 -23.46
C SER A 633 26.99 26.75 -24.34
N LYS A 634 27.51 25.56 -24.67
CA LYS A 634 26.79 24.52 -25.41
C LYS A 634 26.79 23.18 -24.67
N ALA A 635 25.65 22.52 -24.63
CA ALA A 635 25.52 21.14 -24.17
C ALA A 635 24.48 20.38 -25.00
N VAL A 636 24.59 19.05 -25.03
CA VAL A 636 23.55 18.17 -25.59
C VAL A 636 22.26 18.38 -24.80
N GLY A 637 21.11 18.45 -25.48
CA GLY A 637 19.83 18.74 -24.83
C GLY A 637 19.65 20.21 -24.43
N GLY A 638 20.51 21.13 -24.89
CA GLY A 638 20.34 22.56 -24.63
C GLY A 638 19.02 23.13 -25.18
N GLY A 639 18.47 24.13 -24.49
CA GLY A 639 17.24 24.84 -24.90
C GLY A 639 15.91 24.20 -24.46
N ILE A 640 15.91 23.03 -23.82
CA ILE A 640 14.67 22.34 -23.38
C ILE A 640 13.89 23.11 -22.29
N SER A 641 14.50 24.07 -21.57
CA SER A 641 13.75 25.00 -20.71
C SER A 641 12.64 25.77 -21.44
N GLN A 642 12.68 25.86 -22.78
CA GLN A 642 11.56 26.32 -23.59
C GLN A 642 10.34 25.41 -23.43
N PHE A 643 10.51 24.09 -23.57
CA PHE A 643 9.45 23.11 -23.37
C PHE A 643 8.93 23.14 -21.94
N ALA A 644 9.85 23.15 -20.95
CA ALA A 644 9.46 23.26 -19.55
C ALA A 644 8.66 24.56 -19.26
N THR A 645 9.03 25.68 -19.88
CA THR A 645 8.30 26.95 -19.73
C THR A 645 6.93 26.92 -20.42
N THR A 646 6.80 26.30 -21.60
CA THR A 646 5.48 26.10 -22.23
C THR A 646 4.60 25.23 -21.32
N MET A 647 5.09 24.04 -20.93
CA MET A 647 4.41 23.10 -20.03
C MET A 647 3.98 23.78 -18.72
N PHE A 648 4.89 24.51 -18.05
CA PHE A 648 4.59 25.23 -16.81
C PHE A 648 3.45 26.25 -16.99
N ASN A 649 3.39 26.99 -18.11
CA ASN A 649 2.29 27.91 -18.35
C ASN A 649 0.98 27.16 -18.67
N THR A 650 1.02 26.02 -19.37
CA THR A 650 -0.17 25.17 -19.57
C THR A 650 -0.71 24.63 -18.23
N VAL A 651 0.16 24.13 -17.35
CA VAL A 651 -0.16 23.73 -15.96
C VAL A 651 -0.73 24.92 -15.16
N PHE A 652 -0.08 26.08 -15.24
CA PHE A 652 -0.51 27.31 -14.55
C PHE A 652 -1.96 27.65 -14.93
N PHE A 653 -2.28 27.73 -16.22
CA PHE A 653 -3.61 28.07 -16.72
C PHE A 653 -4.63 26.92 -16.64
N ALA A 654 -4.21 25.68 -16.44
CA ALA A 654 -5.11 24.57 -16.09
C ALA A 654 -5.59 24.64 -14.62
N GLY A 655 -4.92 25.44 -13.78
CA GLY A 655 -5.22 25.53 -12.35
C GLY A 655 -4.67 24.37 -11.51
N LEU A 656 -3.82 23.52 -12.10
CA LEU A 656 -3.23 22.38 -11.43
C LEU A 656 -2.13 22.79 -10.43
N GLU A 657 -1.82 21.89 -9.50
CA GLU A 657 -0.77 22.06 -8.50
C GLU A 657 0.65 22.05 -9.10
N ASP A 658 1.40 23.12 -8.85
CA ASP A 658 2.83 23.20 -9.11
C ASP A 658 3.60 22.60 -7.92
N VAL A 659 4.10 21.37 -8.11
CA VAL A 659 4.83 20.63 -7.06
C VAL A 659 6.28 21.11 -6.97
N TYR A 660 6.90 21.41 -8.11
CA TYR A 660 8.23 22.00 -8.18
C TYR A 660 8.51 22.56 -9.58
N HIS A 661 8.80 23.86 -9.65
CA HIS A 661 9.51 24.46 -10.76
C HIS A 661 10.64 25.37 -10.23
N LYS A 662 11.50 25.84 -11.14
CA LYS A 662 12.53 26.83 -10.82
C LYS A 662 12.74 27.81 -11.97
N PRO A 663 12.51 29.12 -11.80
CA PRO A 663 12.78 30.11 -12.85
C PRO A 663 14.29 30.26 -13.10
N HIS A 664 14.66 30.77 -14.28
CA HIS A 664 16.07 31.06 -14.59
C HIS A 664 16.62 32.18 -13.70
N SER A 665 17.92 32.19 -13.45
CA SER A 665 18.56 33.17 -12.56
C SER A 665 18.54 34.62 -13.08
N PHE A 666 18.34 34.82 -14.38
CA PHE A 666 18.15 36.12 -15.02
C PHE A 666 17.00 36.05 -16.02
N TYR A 667 16.35 37.18 -16.28
CA TYR A 667 15.13 37.23 -17.09
C TYR A 667 15.42 37.01 -18.58
N ILE A 668 14.75 36.02 -19.18
CA ILE A 668 14.86 35.72 -20.60
C ILE A 668 13.65 36.33 -21.33
N SER A 669 13.91 37.31 -22.20
CA SER A 669 12.87 38.17 -22.81
C SER A 669 11.81 37.47 -23.66
N ARG A 670 12.04 36.22 -24.10
CA ARG A 670 11.04 35.41 -24.84
C ARG A 670 10.02 34.70 -23.94
N TYR A 671 10.20 34.77 -22.62
CA TYR A 671 9.28 34.19 -21.64
C TYR A 671 8.46 35.29 -20.92
N PRO A 672 7.24 34.97 -20.44
CA PRO A 672 6.51 35.86 -19.56
C PRO A 672 7.30 36.04 -18.25
N ALA A 673 7.51 37.29 -17.82
CA ALA A 673 8.24 37.58 -16.60
C ALA A 673 7.52 36.98 -15.38
N GLY A 674 8.23 36.18 -14.59
CA GLY A 674 7.69 35.47 -13.42
C GLY A 674 6.88 34.21 -13.73
N ARG A 675 6.80 33.76 -14.99
CA ARG A 675 6.20 32.46 -15.35
C ARG A 675 7.09 31.67 -16.32
N GLU A 676 8.19 31.16 -15.79
CA GLU A 676 9.16 30.35 -16.55
C GLU A 676 9.73 29.21 -15.71
N ALA A 677 10.10 28.11 -16.37
CA ALA A 677 10.69 26.94 -15.74
C ALA A 677 12.00 26.55 -16.42
N THR A 678 13.03 26.35 -15.61
CA THR A 678 14.32 25.76 -15.99
C THR A 678 14.21 24.24 -15.86
N VAL A 679 14.85 23.51 -16.76
CA VAL A 679 15.06 22.07 -16.59
C VAL A 679 16.51 21.69 -16.88
N TYR A 680 17.07 20.83 -16.04
CA TYR A 680 18.40 20.27 -16.16
C TYR A 680 18.40 18.84 -15.62
N GLU A 681 18.74 17.87 -16.48
CA GLU A 681 18.68 16.45 -16.15
C GLU A 681 19.46 16.14 -14.85
N GLY A 682 18.81 15.44 -13.92
CA GLY A 682 19.42 15.07 -12.64
C GLY A 682 19.66 16.20 -11.62
N GLN A 683 19.24 17.47 -11.89
CA GLN A 683 19.40 18.58 -10.93
C GLN A 683 18.19 19.50 -10.80
N ILE A 684 17.51 19.82 -11.90
CA ILE A 684 16.36 20.75 -11.91
C ILE A 684 15.27 20.13 -12.78
N ASP A 685 14.09 19.95 -12.20
CA ASP A 685 12.95 19.34 -12.86
C ASP A 685 11.78 20.32 -12.98
N LEU A 686 10.78 19.95 -13.77
CA LEU A 686 9.42 20.50 -13.68
C LEU A 686 8.51 19.37 -13.21
N LYS A 687 7.88 19.55 -12.04
CA LYS A 687 6.92 18.63 -11.46
C LYS A 687 5.61 19.33 -11.16
N TRP A 688 4.51 18.68 -11.50
CA TRP A 688 3.16 19.15 -11.23
C TRP A 688 2.26 17.96 -10.93
N ARG A 689 1.24 18.16 -10.11
CA ARG A 689 0.27 17.12 -9.76
C ARG A 689 -1.06 17.41 -10.43
N ASN A 690 -1.70 16.36 -10.94
CA ASN A 690 -3.11 16.42 -11.25
C ASN A 690 -3.90 16.27 -9.93
N ASP A 691 -4.19 17.39 -9.28
CA ASP A 691 -4.94 17.46 -8.02
C ASP A 691 -6.48 17.41 -8.21
N THR A 692 -6.96 17.08 -9.41
CA THR A 692 -8.38 16.90 -9.74
C THR A 692 -8.82 15.44 -9.68
N ASP A 693 -10.14 15.20 -9.72
CA ASP A 693 -10.77 13.88 -9.79
C ASP A 693 -10.90 13.31 -11.23
N THR A 694 -10.46 14.05 -12.25
CA THR A 694 -10.42 13.62 -13.66
C THR A 694 -8.99 13.51 -14.20
N GLY A 695 -8.78 12.74 -15.26
CA GLY A 695 -7.48 12.64 -15.94
C GLY A 695 -7.14 13.88 -16.76
N ILE A 696 -5.84 14.06 -17.03
CA ILE A 696 -5.31 15.05 -17.97
C ILE A 696 -4.60 14.33 -19.11
N TYR A 697 -5.05 14.56 -20.34
CA TYR A 697 -4.36 14.14 -21.57
C TYR A 697 -3.55 15.31 -22.13
N VAL A 698 -2.25 15.07 -22.32
CA VAL A 698 -1.29 16.06 -22.80
C VAL A 698 -1.11 15.92 -24.31
N GLN A 699 -1.45 16.98 -25.04
CA GLN A 699 -1.15 17.12 -26.46
C GLN A 699 -0.01 18.12 -26.64
N THR A 700 0.94 17.82 -27.53
CA THR A 700 1.97 18.78 -27.95
C THR A 700 1.97 18.95 -29.46
N GLU A 701 2.02 20.20 -29.91
CA GLU A 701 2.12 20.54 -31.33
C GLU A 701 3.33 21.44 -31.53
N TRP A 702 4.14 21.17 -32.56
CA TRP A 702 5.35 21.94 -32.82
C TRP A 702 5.46 22.33 -34.29
N THR A 703 6.06 23.49 -34.52
CA THR A 703 6.46 23.99 -35.84
C THR A 703 7.97 24.25 -35.84
N PRO A 704 8.60 24.58 -36.99
CA PRO A 704 10.01 24.98 -37.00
C PRO A 704 10.36 26.19 -36.11
N SER A 705 9.37 26.97 -35.64
CA SER A 705 9.58 28.13 -34.77
C SER A 705 8.72 28.19 -33.51
N SER A 706 7.83 27.23 -33.25
CA SER A 706 6.91 27.29 -32.11
C SER A 706 6.62 25.93 -31.48
N LEU A 707 6.22 25.95 -30.21
CA LEU A 707 5.71 24.80 -29.46
C LEU A 707 4.44 25.22 -28.74
N THR A 708 3.36 24.50 -28.96
CA THR A 708 2.12 24.54 -28.19
C THR A 708 2.02 23.29 -27.32
N VAL A 709 1.60 23.44 -26.07
CA VAL A 709 1.18 22.34 -25.19
C VAL A 709 -0.25 22.60 -24.76
N THR A 710 -1.14 21.64 -25.01
CA THR A 710 -2.57 21.71 -24.74
C THR A 710 -2.96 20.58 -23.78
N PHE A 711 -3.71 20.91 -22.72
CA PHE A 711 -4.25 19.93 -21.79
C PHE A 711 -5.73 19.71 -22.07
N TRP A 712 -6.11 18.44 -22.17
CA TRP A 712 -7.49 17.98 -22.30
C TRP A 712 -7.91 17.25 -21.02
N GLY A 713 -9.16 17.43 -20.58
CA GLY A 713 -9.63 16.99 -19.27
C GLY A 713 -11.07 17.42 -19.03
N THR A 714 -11.42 17.68 -17.77
CA THR A 714 -12.59 18.49 -17.38
C THR A 714 -12.08 19.84 -16.86
N LYS A 715 -12.74 20.96 -17.20
CA LYS A 715 -12.34 22.28 -16.69
C LYS A 715 -13.01 22.56 -15.33
N TYR A 716 -12.22 22.97 -14.34
CA TYR A 716 -12.70 23.29 -12.97
C TYR A 716 -12.71 24.80 -12.67
N TYR A 717 -11.78 25.55 -13.25
CA TYR A 717 -11.53 26.95 -12.92
C TYR A 717 -11.30 27.77 -14.18
N ASP A 718 -11.64 29.05 -14.14
CA ASP A 718 -11.06 30.03 -15.06
C ASP A 718 -9.88 30.74 -14.37
N ILE A 719 -8.72 30.78 -15.03
CA ILE A 719 -7.46 31.23 -14.42
C ILE A 719 -7.05 32.59 -14.99
N GLU A 720 -7.08 33.61 -14.15
CA GLU A 720 -6.53 34.93 -14.44
C GLU A 720 -5.09 35.03 -13.92
N SER A 721 -4.21 35.72 -14.66
CA SER A 721 -2.84 35.98 -14.24
C SER A 721 -2.56 37.48 -14.15
N ILE A 722 -2.28 37.96 -12.94
CA ILE A 722 -2.01 39.37 -12.65
C ILE A 722 -0.51 39.51 -12.34
N SER A 723 0.19 40.41 -13.01
CA SER A 723 1.62 40.67 -12.74
C SER A 723 1.82 42.01 -12.03
N SER A 724 2.67 42.03 -11.01
CA SER A 724 3.09 43.28 -10.36
C SER A 724 3.94 44.14 -11.30
N GLU A 725 4.11 45.41 -10.96
CA GLU A 725 5.22 46.20 -11.51
C GLU A 725 6.56 45.53 -11.17
N ARG A 726 7.56 45.74 -12.04
CA ARG A 726 8.94 45.27 -11.82
C ARG A 726 9.59 46.14 -10.75
N ARG A 727 9.99 45.53 -9.63
CA ARG A 727 10.60 46.22 -8.47
C ARG A 727 12.08 45.83 -8.31
N ASN A 728 12.80 46.53 -7.44
CA ASN A 728 14.21 46.23 -7.11
C ASN A 728 15.12 46.04 -8.34
N ILE A 729 15.07 46.99 -9.29
CA ILE A 729 15.83 46.93 -10.55
C ILE A 729 17.34 46.88 -10.28
N ARG A 730 18.05 46.02 -11.02
CA ARG A 730 19.49 45.78 -10.93
C ARG A 730 20.12 46.01 -12.29
N GLU A 731 21.09 46.91 -12.36
CA GLU A 731 21.83 47.18 -13.59
C GLU A 731 22.91 46.10 -13.85
N PRO A 732 23.19 45.76 -15.11
CA PRO A 732 24.16 44.73 -15.46
C PRO A 732 25.59 45.22 -15.21
N ALA A 733 26.44 44.35 -14.66
CA ALA A 733 27.86 44.62 -14.51
C ALA A 733 28.58 44.43 -15.86
N VAL A 734 29.54 45.30 -16.19
CA VAL A 734 30.44 45.12 -17.33
C VAL A 734 31.63 44.28 -16.90
N GLN A 735 31.96 43.25 -17.69
CA GLN A 735 33.08 42.34 -17.46
C GLN A 735 33.93 42.25 -18.73
N GLU A 736 35.22 42.51 -18.61
CA GLU A 736 36.21 42.20 -19.65
C GLU A 736 36.74 40.77 -19.40
N LYS A 737 36.58 39.89 -20.39
CA LYS A 737 37.02 38.49 -20.31
C LYS A 737 38.02 38.22 -21.43
N VAL A 738 39.19 37.69 -21.05
CA VAL A 738 40.20 37.28 -22.04
C VAL A 738 39.64 36.13 -22.87
N ASP A 739 39.66 36.29 -24.20
CA ASP A 739 39.20 35.29 -25.14
C ASP A 739 40.33 34.31 -25.50
N GLU A 740 40.35 33.18 -24.81
CA GLU A 740 41.24 32.05 -25.10
C GLU A 740 40.61 31.08 -26.14
N GLY A 741 39.65 31.56 -26.94
CA GLY A 741 38.87 30.77 -27.90
C GLY A 741 37.57 30.20 -27.32
N ASN A 742 37.14 30.70 -26.16
CA ASN A 742 35.95 30.25 -25.43
C ASN A 742 35.05 31.39 -24.91
N CYS A 743 35.37 32.65 -25.21
CA CYS A 743 34.55 33.77 -24.77
C CYS A 743 33.36 33.99 -25.72
N THR A 744 32.14 33.98 -25.15
CA THR A 744 30.93 34.38 -25.86
C THR A 744 30.54 35.78 -25.38
N PRO A 745 30.46 36.81 -26.26
CA PRO A 745 30.05 38.14 -25.85
C PRO A 745 28.57 38.16 -25.45
N GLN A 746 28.23 38.86 -24.38
CA GLN A 746 26.86 39.00 -23.87
C GLN A 746 26.50 40.49 -23.77
N SER A 747 25.30 40.85 -24.23
CA SER A 747 24.79 42.23 -24.19
C SER A 747 24.29 42.67 -22.81
N GLY A 748 24.21 41.73 -21.86
CA GLY A 748 23.62 41.92 -20.54
C GLY A 748 22.11 42.20 -20.56
N SER A 749 21.50 42.11 -19.38
CA SER A 749 20.09 42.40 -19.16
C SER A 749 19.85 42.83 -17.71
N ARG A 750 18.88 43.75 -17.49
CA ARG A 750 18.57 44.26 -16.15
C ARG A 750 17.81 43.22 -15.33
N GLY A 751 18.28 42.98 -14.12
CA GLY A 751 17.57 42.18 -13.12
C GLY A 751 16.45 42.98 -12.46
N PHE A 752 15.48 42.28 -11.89
CA PHE A 752 14.34 42.85 -11.16
C PHE A 752 13.64 41.75 -10.34
N ASP A 753 12.78 42.16 -9.42
CA ASP A 753 11.83 41.26 -8.76
C ASP A 753 10.44 41.49 -9.34
N ILE A 754 9.62 40.44 -9.39
CA ILE A 754 8.22 40.48 -9.85
C ILE A 754 7.40 39.45 -9.05
N THR A 755 6.16 39.80 -8.72
CA THR A 755 5.16 38.84 -8.23
C THR A 755 4.15 38.60 -9.36
N VAL A 756 3.82 37.34 -9.61
CA VAL A 756 2.70 36.96 -10.49
C VAL A 756 1.65 36.25 -9.66
N THR A 757 0.46 36.83 -9.57
CA THR A 757 -0.69 36.23 -8.88
C THR A 757 -1.47 35.36 -9.86
N ARG A 758 -1.67 34.08 -9.53
CA ARG A 758 -2.63 33.17 -10.15
C ARG A 758 -3.96 33.32 -9.41
N VAL A 759 -5.01 33.77 -10.10
CA VAL A 759 -6.35 33.95 -9.51
C VAL A 759 -7.29 32.90 -10.09
N PHE A 760 -7.95 32.16 -9.21
CA PHE A 760 -8.87 31.08 -9.55
C PHE A 760 -10.30 31.62 -9.49
N ARG A 761 -11.03 31.50 -10.61
CA ARG A 761 -12.43 31.92 -10.71
C ARG A 761 -13.34 30.72 -10.91
N ASP A 762 -14.50 30.76 -10.27
CA ASP A 762 -15.59 29.84 -10.53
C ASP A 762 -16.11 30.00 -11.97
N LEU A 763 -16.33 28.90 -12.68
CA LEU A 763 -16.69 28.94 -14.10
C LEU A 763 -18.03 29.64 -14.36
N ALA A 764 -19.04 29.40 -13.51
CA ALA A 764 -20.39 29.89 -13.71
C ALA A 764 -20.61 31.33 -13.21
N SER A 765 -20.13 31.64 -12.01
CA SER A 765 -20.33 32.93 -11.33
C SER A 765 -19.19 33.92 -11.53
N GLN A 766 -18.02 33.46 -12.01
CA GLN A 766 -16.78 34.26 -12.15
C GLN A 766 -16.25 34.85 -10.82
N ALA A 767 -16.80 34.41 -9.69
CA ALA A 767 -16.34 34.77 -8.35
C ALA A 767 -14.89 34.27 -8.13
N GLU A 768 -14.07 35.09 -7.48
CA GLU A 768 -12.74 34.67 -7.04
C GLU A 768 -12.88 33.64 -5.91
N LEU A 769 -12.35 32.44 -6.14
CA LEU A 769 -12.35 31.33 -5.18
C LEU A 769 -11.10 31.36 -4.30
N ARG A 770 -9.93 31.57 -4.92
CA ARG A 770 -8.62 31.61 -4.26
C ARG A 770 -7.57 32.29 -5.15
N ARG A 771 -6.42 32.61 -4.56
CA ARG A 771 -5.25 33.15 -5.26
C ARG A 771 -3.94 32.54 -4.74
N GLU A 772 -2.92 32.56 -5.58
CA GLU A 772 -1.55 32.12 -5.26
C GLU A 772 -0.55 33.13 -5.82
N ASP A 773 0.50 33.46 -5.07
CA ASP A 773 1.52 34.42 -5.48
C ASP A 773 2.86 33.74 -5.80
N PHE A 774 3.34 33.94 -7.02
CA PHE A 774 4.62 33.46 -7.52
C PHE A 774 5.65 34.59 -7.49
N GLU A 775 6.54 34.59 -6.49
CA GLU A 775 7.61 35.58 -6.37
C GLU A 775 8.87 35.13 -7.14
N THR A 776 9.27 35.90 -8.16
CA THR A 776 10.49 35.64 -8.93
C THR A 776 11.49 36.77 -8.79
N ARG A 777 12.74 36.42 -8.48
CA ARG A 777 13.89 37.33 -8.37
C ARG A 777 14.91 37.06 -9.46
N TYR A 778 15.03 38.00 -10.39
CA TYR A 778 16.05 37.96 -11.43
C TYR A 778 17.29 38.76 -11.04
N ALA A 779 18.46 38.11 -11.14
CA ALA A 779 19.74 38.80 -11.21
C ALA A 779 19.86 39.58 -12.52
N ALA A 780 20.78 40.55 -12.56
CA ALA A 780 21.18 41.17 -13.81
C ALA A 780 22.20 40.27 -14.51
N GLU A 781 22.01 40.04 -15.81
CA GLU A 781 22.98 39.34 -16.65
C GLU A 781 24.11 40.30 -17.01
N ALA A 782 25.38 39.86 -16.87
CA ALA A 782 26.52 40.71 -17.13
C ALA A 782 26.67 41.07 -18.63
N ILE A 783 27.19 42.26 -18.89
CA ILE A 783 27.71 42.63 -20.21
C ILE A 783 29.12 42.03 -20.30
N ILE A 784 29.33 41.06 -21.18
CA ILE A 784 30.64 40.43 -21.37
C ILE A 784 31.29 40.97 -22.65
N HIS A 785 32.44 41.61 -22.48
CA HIS A 785 33.33 42.03 -23.55
C HIS A 785 34.50 41.06 -23.66
N CYS A 786 34.55 40.32 -24.77
CA CYS A 786 35.67 39.46 -25.10
C CYS A 786 36.86 40.30 -25.56
N VAL A 787 37.95 40.28 -24.79
CA VAL A 787 39.19 41.01 -25.09
C VAL A 787 40.29 40.03 -25.51
N PRO A 788 41.17 40.37 -26.47
CA PRO A 788 42.23 39.45 -26.89
C PRO A 788 43.21 39.17 -25.74
N PRO A 789 43.87 37.99 -25.74
CA PRO A 789 44.88 37.66 -24.75
C PRO A 789 46.04 38.67 -24.79
N PRO A 790 46.66 38.98 -23.63
CA PRO A 790 47.75 39.93 -23.57
C PRO A 790 48.89 39.47 -24.48
N ALA A 791 49.38 40.38 -25.32
CA ALA A 791 50.48 40.08 -26.23
C ALA A 791 51.69 39.54 -25.43
N PRO A 792 52.37 38.48 -25.91
CA PRO A 792 53.57 37.98 -25.25
C PRO A 792 54.60 39.12 -25.13
N PRO A 793 55.34 39.21 -24.01
CA PRO A 793 56.30 40.29 -23.81
C PRO A 793 57.32 40.31 -24.94
N ALA A 794 57.50 41.48 -25.55
CA ALA A 794 58.44 41.63 -26.66
C ALA A 794 59.87 41.28 -26.23
N ASP A 795 60.54 40.44 -27.03
CA ASP A 795 61.92 40.03 -26.78
C ASP A 795 62.84 41.27 -26.67
N PRO A 796 63.58 41.45 -25.58
CA PRO A 796 64.44 42.62 -25.37
C PRO A 796 65.77 42.48 -26.13
N ALA A 797 65.71 42.33 -27.46
CA ALA A 797 66.87 41.99 -28.30
C ALA A 797 66.84 42.61 -29.72
N ALA A 798 66.54 43.91 -29.85
CA ALA A 798 66.81 44.67 -31.08
C ALA A 798 67.01 46.18 -30.82
N ALA A 799 68.16 46.56 -30.24
CA ALA A 799 68.66 47.93 -30.25
C ALA A 799 70.15 47.93 -30.66
N ASP A 800 70.53 48.83 -31.57
CA ASP A 800 71.83 48.86 -32.26
C ASP A 800 73.07 48.90 -31.34
N PRO A 801 74.09 48.05 -31.59
CA PRO A 801 75.41 48.19 -31.00
C PRO A 801 76.36 48.94 -31.97
N ALA A 802 76.53 50.25 -31.76
CA ALA A 802 77.65 51.00 -32.32
C ALA A 802 78.89 50.94 -31.39
N ALA A 803 80.09 50.94 -31.99
CA ALA A 803 81.42 51.07 -31.37
C ALA A 803 82.10 49.83 -30.72
N GLY A 804 82.61 48.93 -31.56
CA GLY A 804 84.07 48.69 -31.71
C GLY A 804 84.85 47.81 -30.71
N GLY A 805 85.66 46.87 -31.23
CA GLY A 805 86.80 46.30 -30.47
C GLY A 805 87.22 44.84 -30.72
N ALA A 806 87.69 44.51 -31.92
CA ALA A 806 88.64 43.42 -32.28
C ALA A 806 88.82 42.14 -31.39
N ALA A 807 88.39 40.98 -31.93
CA ALA A 807 89.20 39.80 -32.38
C ALA A 807 90.20 39.07 -31.41
N PRO A 808 90.60 37.78 -31.63
CA PRO A 808 90.49 36.98 -32.88
C PRO A 808 90.13 35.46 -32.78
N ALA A 809 89.80 34.87 -33.95
CA ALA A 809 90.01 33.48 -34.46
C ALA A 809 89.74 32.23 -33.55
N GLY A 810 89.19 31.10 -34.04
CA GLY A 810 89.05 30.58 -35.41
C GLY A 810 88.20 29.26 -35.47
N PRO A 811 88.27 28.43 -36.53
CA PRO A 811 87.05 28.03 -37.29
C PRO A 811 86.66 26.51 -37.17
N PRO A 812 85.93 25.86 -38.12
CA PRO A 812 84.50 25.57 -38.00
C PRO A 812 84.13 24.07 -38.16
N ALA A 813 82.82 23.69 -38.09
CA ALA A 813 82.11 22.86 -39.10
C ALA A 813 80.77 22.21 -38.64
N THR A 814 79.89 22.00 -39.64
CA THR A 814 78.85 20.94 -39.80
C THR A 814 77.56 20.88 -38.96
N THR A 815 76.46 20.98 -39.71
CA THR A 815 75.08 20.46 -39.55
C THR A 815 74.99 18.92 -39.46
N PRO A 816 73.79 18.28 -39.37
CA PRO A 816 72.49 18.65 -38.75
C PRO A 816 72.00 17.52 -37.78
N THR A 817 70.72 17.49 -37.37
CA THR A 817 69.79 16.30 -37.44
C THR A 817 68.56 16.45 -36.51
N THR A 818 67.39 16.02 -36.99
CA THR A 818 66.06 16.01 -36.33
C THR A 818 65.89 14.85 -35.33
N PRO A 819 65.16 14.98 -34.22
CA PRO A 819 64.93 13.88 -33.27
C PRO A 819 63.80 12.90 -33.69
N PRO A 820 63.83 11.63 -33.22
CA PRO A 820 62.83 10.60 -33.51
C PRO A 820 61.63 10.57 -32.52
N PRO A 821 60.54 9.85 -32.83
CA PRO A 821 59.31 9.81 -32.01
C PRO A 821 59.38 8.86 -30.80
N ALA A 822 58.50 9.09 -29.82
CA ALA A 822 58.38 8.29 -28.59
C ALA A 822 57.51 7.01 -28.77
N PRO A 823 57.77 5.93 -28.02
CA PRO A 823 57.10 4.65 -28.15
C PRO A 823 55.81 4.52 -27.33
N ALA A 824 55.02 3.50 -27.66
CA ALA A 824 53.77 3.14 -26.99
C ALA A 824 53.98 2.40 -25.65
N GLY A 825 52.95 2.46 -24.80
CA GLY A 825 52.71 1.67 -23.60
C GLY A 825 51.23 1.73 -23.27
#